data_AF-A0A2K6USF7-F1
#
_entry.id   AF-A0A2K6USF7-F1
#
_cell.length_a   1.000
_cell.length_b   1.000
_cell.length_c   1.000
_cell.angle_alpha   90.00
_cell.angle_beta   90.00
_cell.angle_gamma   90.00
#
_symmetry.space_group_name_H-M   'P 1'
#
loop_
_entity.id
_entity.type
_entity.pdbx_description
1 polymer ?
#
loop_
_entity_poly.entity_id
_entity_poly.type
_entity_poly.pdbx_seq_one_letter_code
_entity_poly.pdbx_strand_id
1 'polypeptide(L)'
;MAAPGEPCVEPEVWNQTEPEPAATSLLNLCFLRTAGVWVPPMYLWVLGPIYLLFIHHHGRGYLRMSPLFKAKMVLGFALMVLCTSSVAVALWKIQQGKPEAPESLIHPTVWLTTMSFAVFLIHTERKKGIQSSGVLFGYWLLCFVLPATRAIQQASGGGFQSDPIRHLSTYLCLSLVVAQFVLSCLADQPPFFPKDPQQSNPCPEAGASFPSKAMFWWVSGLVWKGYRKPLRPKDLWSLGRENSSEELVARLEKEWIKICSATRRYPKATVCERKGGGGMEAPETEPFLQQEGSQRGPLLRAIWQVFHSTFLLGTLSLVISDVFRFTVPKLLSLFLEFIGDPKPPAWKGYLLAVLMFLSACLQTLFEQQNMYRLKVLQMRLRSAITGLVYRKVLALSSGSRKASAVGDVVNLVSVDVQRVTESVLYLNGLWLPLVWIVVCFVYLWQLLGPSALMAIAVFLSLLPLNFFITKKRNHHQEEQMRQKDLRARLTSSILRNSRTIKFHGWEGAFLDRVLGIRGWELGALRTSGLLFSVSLVSFQVSTFLVALVVFAVHTLVAENAMDAEKAFVTLTVLNILNKAQAFLPFSIHSLVQARVSFDRLVSFLCLEEVDPGAVDVCPSGSSARKDCITIHSATFTWSQESSPCLHRINLTVPQGCLLAVVGPVGAGKSSLLSALLGELSKVEGFISIKGSVAYMPQEAWVQNTSVVENVCFGRELEPAWLDRVLEACALRPDVDGFPAGVHTSVGEQGMHLSGGQKQRLSLARAVYRKAAVYLLDDPMAALDAHVGQHIFNQVIGPGGLLQGTKDSRSTRSGALPTRSPGTTPPPNPQLQEAGRAHTRILVTHALHILPQVDWIVVLADGAIAEMGSYQELLHKKGALMGLLDQAGQPGDSGEGETELWTSTKDPRDSSAGRRPELRPERSIKSVPEKDRTPSEAQTGVPLDDPDRAPWPTGKDSVQYGRVSTSSARPSPATAAASRAQVLLPDVAVGNGVVVILNLS
;
A
#
# COMPACT_ATOMS: atom_id res chain seq x y z
N MET A 1 60.23 -18.90 -10.20
CA MET A 1 60.34 -17.49 -9.73
C MET A 1 60.93 -16.66 -10.85
N ALA A 2 60.13 -15.85 -11.56
CA ALA A 2 60.66 -14.91 -12.55
C ALA A 2 61.45 -13.80 -11.84
N ALA A 3 62.59 -13.41 -12.40
CA ALA A 3 63.43 -12.34 -11.89
C ALA A 3 62.68 -10.98 -11.96
N PRO A 4 62.98 -10.01 -11.08
CA PRO A 4 62.38 -8.67 -11.10
C PRO A 4 62.86 -7.88 -12.33
N GLY A 5 62.34 -8.20 -13.51
CA GLY A 5 62.77 -7.62 -14.78
C GLY A 5 62.18 -8.25 -16.03
N GLU A 6 61.66 -9.48 -15.98
CA GLU A 6 61.11 -10.14 -17.19
C GLU A 6 59.72 -9.59 -17.58
N PRO A 7 59.48 -9.29 -18.87
CA PRO A 7 58.16 -8.95 -19.37
C PRO A 7 57.21 -10.15 -19.26
N CYS A 8 55.96 -9.94 -18.85
CA CYS A 8 54.93 -10.98 -18.72
C CYS A 8 54.42 -11.52 -20.08
N VAL A 9 55.28 -11.49 -21.12
CA VAL A 9 54.93 -11.67 -22.53
C VAL A 9 55.32 -13.07 -23.03
N GLU A 10 56.19 -13.81 -22.33
CA GLU A 10 56.54 -15.15 -22.76
C GLU A 10 55.36 -16.13 -22.53
N PRO A 11 54.93 -16.89 -23.56
CA PRO A 11 53.86 -17.88 -23.43
C PRO A 11 54.18 -18.99 -22.43
N GLU A 12 55.46 -19.19 -22.08
CA GLU A 12 55.88 -20.13 -21.02
C GLU A 12 55.43 -19.70 -19.61
N VAL A 13 55.21 -18.40 -19.34
CA VAL A 13 54.73 -17.90 -18.04
C VAL A 13 53.25 -18.22 -17.80
N TRP A 14 52.47 -18.38 -18.87
CA TRP A 14 51.05 -18.77 -18.81
C TRP A 14 50.85 -20.29 -18.94
N ASN A 15 51.88 -21.03 -19.36
CA ASN A 15 51.82 -22.43 -19.74
C ASN A 15 52.66 -23.35 -18.82
N GLN A 16 52.87 -22.98 -17.56
CA GLN A 16 53.39 -23.92 -16.56
C GLN A 16 52.26 -24.86 -16.13
N THR A 17 52.20 -26.02 -16.80
CA THR A 17 51.37 -27.17 -16.42
C THR A 17 51.99 -27.94 -15.24
N GLU A 18 52.38 -27.25 -14.18
CA GLU A 18 52.60 -27.89 -12.87
C GLU A 18 51.38 -27.63 -11.99
N PRO A 19 50.94 -28.60 -11.16
CA PRO A 19 49.81 -28.43 -10.26
C PRO A 19 50.24 -27.56 -9.08
N GLU A 20 50.47 -26.27 -9.32
CA GLU A 20 50.57 -25.30 -8.22
C GLU A 20 49.16 -25.03 -7.65
N PRO A 21 49.04 -24.83 -6.32
CA PRO A 21 47.77 -24.56 -5.67
C PRO A 21 47.12 -23.31 -6.28
N ALA A 22 45.80 -23.35 -6.49
CA ALA A 22 45.02 -22.29 -7.15
C ALA A 22 45.23 -20.87 -6.58
N ALA A 23 45.79 -20.76 -5.37
CA ALA A 23 46.22 -19.52 -4.71
C ALA A 23 47.28 -18.73 -5.49
N THR A 24 48.21 -19.37 -6.21
CA THR A 24 49.26 -18.66 -6.96
C THR A 24 48.76 -18.10 -8.29
N SER A 25 47.75 -18.71 -8.91
CA SER A 25 47.17 -18.26 -10.20
C SER A 25 46.36 -16.96 -10.13
N LEU A 26 45.48 -16.80 -9.12
CA LEU A 26 44.55 -15.65 -9.01
C LEU A 26 45.25 -14.36 -8.55
N LEU A 27 46.37 -14.49 -7.84
CA LEU A 27 47.19 -13.42 -7.30
C LEU A 27 48.56 -13.32 -7.99
N ASN A 28 48.68 -13.90 -9.19
CA ASN A 28 49.91 -13.82 -9.96
C ASN A 28 50.25 -12.36 -10.27
N LEU A 29 51.52 -12.00 -10.07
CA LEU A 29 52.00 -10.61 -10.19
C LEU A 29 51.68 -10.01 -11.57
N CYS A 30 51.72 -10.86 -12.61
CA CYS A 30 51.34 -10.50 -13.98
C CYS A 30 49.83 -10.24 -14.15
N PHE A 31 48.96 -10.96 -13.44
CA PHE A 31 47.51 -10.75 -13.48
C PHE A 31 47.12 -9.41 -12.81
N LEU A 32 47.67 -9.11 -11.63
CA LEU A 32 47.37 -7.83 -10.95
C LEU A 32 47.89 -6.62 -11.76
N ARG A 33 49.05 -6.77 -12.42
CA ARG A 33 49.65 -5.75 -13.28
C ARG A 33 48.84 -5.48 -14.54
N THR A 34 48.26 -6.52 -15.15
CA THR A 34 47.39 -6.41 -16.33
C THR A 34 46.00 -5.89 -15.95
N ALA A 35 45.40 -6.42 -14.88
CA ALA A 35 44.11 -6.00 -14.36
C ALA A 35 44.10 -4.52 -13.96
N GLY A 36 45.14 -4.02 -13.28
CA GLY A 36 45.22 -2.62 -12.86
C GLY A 36 45.30 -1.62 -14.01
N VAL A 37 45.73 -2.05 -15.20
CA VAL A 37 45.75 -1.18 -16.39
C VAL A 37 44.43 -1.25 -17.14
N TRP A 38 43.85 -2.43 -17.32
CA TRP A 38 42.71 -2.62 -18.23
C TRP A 38 41.33 -2.52 -17.57
N VAL A 39 41.20 -2.87 -16.29
CA VAL A 39 39.88 -2.90 -15.62
C VAL A 39 39.22 -1.51 -15.52
N PRO A 40 39.90 -0.42 -15.09
CA PRO A 40 39.27 0.90 -15.03
C PRO A 40 38.86 1.44 -16.42
N PRO A 41 39.69 1.33 -17.48
CA PRO A 41 39.28 1.61 -18.87
C PRO A 41 38.06 0.84 -19.34
N MET A 42 38.05 -0.48 -19.16
CA MET A 42 36.95 -1.35 -19.63
C MET A 42 35.65 -1.03 -18.93
N TYR A 43 35.68 -0.74 -17.62
CA TYR A 43 34.52 -0.29 -16.86
C TYR A 43 33.89 0.96 -17.50
N LEU A 44 34.70 1.97 -17.83
CA LEU A 44 34.20 3.22 -18.39
C LEU A 44 33.78 3.07 -19.86
N TRP A 45 34.48 2.26 -20.66
CA TRP A 45 34.13 2.02 -22.07
C TRP A 45 32.83 1.23 -22.24
N VAL A 46 32.50 0.32 -21.32
CA VAL A 46 31.25 -0.43 -21.35
C VAL A 46 30.09 0.40 -20.78
N LEU A 47 30.27 1.00 -19.60
CA LEU A 47 29.18 1.73 -18.92
C LEU A 47 28.98 3.15 -19.43
N GLY A 48 30.03 3.80 -19.96
CA GLY A 48 30.00 5.18 -20.42
C GLY A 48 29.01 5.43 -21.55
N PRO A 49 28.98 4.63 -22.63
CA PRO A 49 27.99 4.78 -23.71
C PRO A 49 26.54 4.57 -23.22
N ILE A 50 26.31 3.56 -22.38
CA ILE A 50 25.00 3.30 -21.76
C ILE A 50 24.59 4.50 -20.89
N TYR A 51 25.55 5.03 -20.13
CA TYR A 51 25.34 6.20 -19.29
C TYR A 51 25.03 7.45 -20.12
N LEU A 52 25.71 7.68 -21.23
CA LEU A 52 25.42 8.79 -22.15
C LEU A 52 23.99 8.73 -22.70
N LEU A 53 23.50 7.54 -23.08
CA LEU A 53 22.11 7.34 -23.50
C LEU A 53 21.13 7.67 -22.37
N PHE A 54 21.40 7.19 -21.15
CA PHE A 54 20.60 7.49 -19.97
C PHE A 54 20.53 9.00 -19.68
N ILE A 55 21.68 9.69 -19.69
CA ILE A 55 21.77 11.14 -19.48
C ILE A 55 21.02 11.89 -20.59
N HIS A 56 21.07 11.39 -21.83
CA HIS A 56 20.41 12.02 -22.96
C HIS A 56 18.89 12.09 -22.74
N HIS A 57 18.28 10.99 -22.28
CA HIS A 57 16.85 10.88 -22.01
C HIS A 57 16.39 11.57 -20.71
N HIS A 58 17.22 11.62 -19.66
CA HIS A 58 16.82 12.10 -18.32
C HIS A 58 17.35 13.49 -17.92
N GLY A 59 17.62 14.38 -18.88
CA GLY A 59 18.17 15.71 -18.62
C GLY A 59 17.30 16.59 -17.68
N ARG A 60 17.88 17.05 -16.57
CA ARG A 60 17.23 17.88 -15.53
C ARG A 60 17.53 19.38 -15.64
N GLY A 61 18.16 19.82 -16.73
CA GLY A 61 18.48 21.23 -16.98
C GLY A 61 19.98 21.46 -17.02
N TYR A 62 20.44 22.66 -16.65
CA TYR A 62 21.84 23.07 -16.76
C TYR A 62 22.42 23.47 -15.40
N LEU A 63 23.64 23.01 -15.11
CA LEU A 63 24.40 23.34 -13.89
C LEU A 63 25.29 24.57 -14.09
N ARG A 64 25.30 25.46 -13.08
CA ARG A 64 26.25 26.60 -13.02
C ARG A 64 27.69 26.10 -12.89
N MET A 65 28.65 26.91 -13.33
CA MET A 65 30.08 26.66 -13.11
C MET A 65 30.42 26.85 -11.63
N SER A 66 30.25 25.79 -10.85
CA SER A 66 30.70 25.74 -9.46
C SER A 66 32.24 25.77 -9.41
N PRO A 67 32.85 26.27 -8.31
CA PRO A 67 34.30 26.14 -8.10
C PRO A 67 34.73 24.66 -8.09
N LEU A 68 33.86 23.77 -7.62
CA LEU A 68 34.07 22.33 -7.60
C LEU A 68 34.18 21.73 -9.01
N PHE A 69 33.29 22.12 -9.92
CA PHE A 69 33.34 21.70 -11.32
C PHE A 69 34.61 22.21 -12.01
N LYS A 70 34.99 23.46 -11.76
CA LYS A 70 36.26 24.02 -12.28
C LYS A 70 37.45 23.20 -11.79
N ALA A 71 37.50 22.86 -10.50
CA ALA A 71 38.55 22.02 -9.94
C ALA A 71 38.59 20.62 -10.61
N LYS A 72 37.43 19.96 -10.76
CA LYS A 72 37.34 18.68 -11.47
C LYS A 72 37.88 18.74 -12.90
N MET A 73 37.54 19.80 -13.64
CA MET A 73 38.02 19.99 -15.02
C MET A 73 39.53 20.27 -15.09
N VAL A 74 40.06 21.11 -14.18
CA VAL A 74 41.49 21.43 -14.12
C VAL A 74 42.31 20.18 -13.78
N LEU A 75 41.88 19.39 -12.79
CA LEU A 75 42.53 18.12 -12.43
C LEU A 75 42.46 17.09 -13.56
N GLY A 76 41.30 16.96 -14.22
CA GLY A 76 41.16 16.08 -15.39
C GLY A 76 42.07 16.49 -16.54
N PHE A 77 42.22 17.79 -16.80
CA PHE A 77 43.15 18.30 -17.82
C PHE A 77 44.62 18.10 -17.42
N ALA A 78 44.98 18.26 -16.15
CA ALA A 78 46.32 17.98 -15.66
C ALA A 78 46.70 16.49 -15.83
N LEU A 79 45.76 15.57 -15.53
CA LEU A 79 45.93 14.13 -15.77
C LEU A 79 46.14 13.82 -17.27
N MET A 80 45.36 14.46 -18.14
CA MET A 80 45.53 14.36 -19.59
C MET A 80 46.93 14.78 -20.04
N VAL A 81 47.41 15.95 -19.59
CA VAL A 81 48.76 16.45 -19.89
C VAL A 81 49.82 15.46 -19.39
N LEU A 82 49.66 14.94 -18.17
CA LEU A 82 50.59 13.96 -17.62
C LEU A 82 50.63 12.67 -18.47
N CYS A 83 49.49 12.12 -18.86
CA CYS A 83 49.43 10.95 -19.74
C CYS A 83 50.06 11.22 -21.12
N THR A 84 49.83 12.40 -21.72
CA THR A 84 50.48 12.77 -22.99
C THR A 84 52.00 12.85 -22.86
N SER A 85 52.51 13.40 -21.74
CA SER A 85 53.94 13.46 -21.48
C SER A 85 54.56 12.07 -21.33
N SER A 86 53.85 11.12 -20.70
CA SER A 86 54.30 9.73 -20.59
C SER A 86 54.36 9.02 -21.95
N VAL A 87 53.38 9.25 -22.83
CA VAL A 87 53.42 8.73 -24.23
C VAL A 87 54.58 9.35 -25.01
N ALA A 88 54.80 10.66 -24.90
CA ALA A 88 55.88 11.35 -25.60
C ALA A 88 57.26 10.87 -25.14
N VAL A 89 57.46 10.64 -23.83
CA VAL A 89 58.71 10.09 -23.30
C VAL A 89 58.95 8.66 -23.80
N ALA A 90 57.92 7.81 -23.87
CA ALA A 90 58.05 6.46 -24.42
C ALA A 90 58.44 6.49 -25.91
N LEU A 91 57.77 7.33 -26.72
CA LEU A 91 58.11 7.51 -28.14
C LEU A 91 59.52 8.07 -28.34
N TRP A 92 59.93 9.02 -27.51
CA TRP A 92 61.29 9.59 -27.53
C TRP A 92 62.35 8.54 -27.25
N LYS A 93 62.12 7.66 -26.25
CA LYS A 93 63.05 6.56 -25.93
C LYS A 93 63.14 5.52 -27.06
N ILE A 94 62.02 5.21 -27.72
CA ILE A 94 61.99 4.33 -28.91
C ILE A 94 62.78 4.96 -30.06
N GLN A 95 62.62 6.28 -30.29
CA GLN A 95 63.36 7.00 -31.32
C GLN A 95 64.87 7.04 -31.08
N GLN A 96 65.32 7.00 -29.82
CA GLN A 96 66.74 6.89 -29.44
C GLN A 96 67.30 5.46 -29.55
N GLY A 97 66.54 4.49 -30.07
CA GLY A 97 67.01 3.12 -30.27
C GLY A 97 67.10 2.27 -28.99
N LYS A 98 66.49 2.70 -27.88
CA LYS A 98 66.37 1.86 -26.68
C LYS A 98 65.19 0.90 -26.87
N PRO A 99 65.40 -0.43 -26.82
CA PRO A 99 64.30 -1.38 -26.93
C PRO A 99 63.41 -1.28 -25.69
N GLU A 100 62.25 -0.63 -25.81
CA GLU A 100 61.20 -0.65 -24.79
C GLU A 100 60.13 -1.68 -25.17
N ALA A 101 59.66 -2.44 -24.17
CA ALA A 101 58.57 -3.39 -24.36
C ALA A 101 57.30 -2.66 -24.83
N PRO A 102 56.47 -3.25 -25.71
CA PRO A 102 55.25 -2.62 -26.24
C PRO A 102 54.26 -2.18 -25.14
N GLU A 103 54.30 -2.82 -23.96
CA GLU A 103 53.56 -2.43 -22.76
C GLU A 103 53.80 -0.97 -22.33
N SER A 104 55.02 -0.45 -22.53
CA SER A 104 55.40 0.92 -22.17
C SER A 104 54.63 1.99 -22.94
N LEU A 105 54.22 1.69 -24.17
CA LEU A 105 53.47 2.58 -25.07
C LEU A 105 51.95 2.34 -24.98
N ILE A 106 51.51 1.09 -24.85
CA ILE A 106 50.09 0.72 -24.81
C ILE A 106 49.43 1.21 -23.52
N HIS A 107 50.08 1.11 -22.36
CA HIS A 107 49.45 1.49 -21.10
C HIS A 107 49.11 2.99 -21.00
N PRO A 108 50.02 3.94 -21.29
CA PRO A 108 49.71 5.37 -21.17
C PRO A 108 48.73 5.86 -22.26
N THR A 109 48.69 5.23 -23.44
CA THR A 109 47.74 5.59 -24.51
C THR A 109 46.31 5.17 -24.18
N VAL A 110 46.11 3.98 -23.60
CA VAL A 110 44.79 3.54 -23.08
C VAL A 110 44.33 4.46 -21.95
N TRP A 111 45.23 4.86 -21.04
CA TRP A 111 44.90 5.82 -19.98
C TRP A 111 44.58 7.21 -20.52
N LEU A 112 45.30 7.70 -21.53
CA LEU A 112 45.03 8.98 -22.17
C LEU A 112 43.62 9.03 -22.82
N THR A 113 43.26 7.99 -23.57
CA THR A 113 41.95 7.90 -24.24
C THR A 113 40.80 7.80 -23.23
N THR A 114 40.99 7.04 -22.15
CA THR A 114 39.97 6.89 -21.10
C THR A 114 39.81 8.15 -20.24
N MET A 115 40.91 8.83 -19.90
CA MET A 115 40.85 10.12 -19.19
C MET A 115 40.19 11.21 -20.02
N SER A 116 40.42 11.22 -21.34
CA SER A 116 39.72 12.13 -22.27
C SER A 116 38.21 11.91 -22.21
N PHE A 117 37.80 10.65 -22.23
CA PHE A 117 36.40 10.26 -22.18
C PHE A 117 35.76 10.57 -20.82
N ALA A 118 36.47 10.39 -19.70
CA ALA A 118 36.01 10.77 -18.37
C ALA A 118 35.78 12.29 -18.25
N VAL A 119 36.69 13.12 -18.78
CA VAL A 119 36.53 14.58 -18.81
C VAL A 119 35.35 14.99 -19.70
N PHE A 120 35.16 14.31 -20.84
CA PHE A 120 33.99 14.51 -21.68
C PHE A 120 32.68 14.21 -20.93
N LEU A 121 32.63 13.09 -20.18
CA LEU A 121 31.47 12.74 -19.37
C LEU A 121 31.16 13.80 -18.31
N ILE A 122 32.17 14.28 -17.56
CA ILE A 122 32.02 15.38 -16.59
C ILE A 122 31.39 16.62 -17.26
N HIS A 123 31.84 16.96 -18.47
CA HIS A 123 31.27 18.08 -19.22
C HIS A 123 29.81 17.85 -19.64
N THR A 124 29.46 16.62 -20.05
CA THR A 124 28.07 16.27 -20.43
C THR A 124 27.11 16.27 -19.23
N GLU A 125 27.56 15.82 -18.05
CA GLU A 125 26.77 15.85 -16.81
C GLU A 125 26.35 17.27 -16.44
N ARG A 126 27.28 18.24 -16.58
CA ARG A 126 26.97 19.66 -16.38
C ARG A 126 25.89 20.14 -17.35
N LYS A 127 26.03 19.84 -18.64
CA LYS A 127 25.07 20.26 -19.68
C LYS A 127 23.67 19.71 -19.44
N LYS A 128 23.57 18.54 -18.80
CA LYS A 128 22.31 17.80 -18.60
C LYS A 128 21.78 17.86 -17.17
N GLY A 129 22.47 18.52 -16.25
CA GLY A 129 21.91 18.90 -14.95
C GLY A 129 22.13 17.87 -13.84
N ILE A 130 23.13 16.98 -13.98
CA ILE A 130 23.35 15.86 -13.05
C ILE A 130 24.38 16.26 -11.99
N GLN A 131 23.98 16.23 -10.71
CA GLN A 131 24.80 16.74 -9.59
C GLN A 131 25.89 15.76 -9.11
N SER A 132 25.68 14.46 -9.31
CA SER A 132 26.62 13.41 -8.90
C SER A 132 26.36 12.14 -9.73
N SER A 133 27.40 11.50 -10.24
CA SER A 133 27.26 10.24 -10.97
C SER A 133 27.98 9.07 -10.29
N GLY A 134 27.28 7.94 -10.22
CA GLY A 134 27.86 6.69 -9.73
C GLY A 134 28.90 6.09 -10.68
N VAL A 135 28.75 6.28 -12.00
CA VAL A 135 29.67 5.75 -13.01
C VAL A 135 31.04 6.41 -12.89
N LEU A 136 31.11 7.74 -12.82
CA LEU A 136 32.40 8.41 -12.63
C LEU A 136 33.00 8.12 -11.26
N PHE A 137 32.19 8.08 -10.20
CA PHE A 137 32.67 7.70 -8.86
C PHE A 137 33.31 6.30 -8.88
N GLY A 138 32.66 5.31 -9.50
CA GLY A 138 33.19 3.95 -9.64
C GLY A 138 34.48 3.90 -10.45
N TYR A 139 34.56 4.69 -11.53
CA TYR A 139 35.78 4.81 -12.34
C TYR A 139 36.97 5.37 -11.54
N TRP A 140 36.78 6.50 -10.83
CA TRP A 140 37.85 7.10 -10.02
C TRP A 140 38.27 6.20 -8.85
N LEU A 141 37.32 5.46 -8.25
CA LEU A 141 37.61 4.46 -7.24
C LEU A 141 38.48 3.32 -7.78
N LEU A 142 38.14 2.76 -8.95
CA LEU A 142 38.93 1.71 -9.59
C LEU A 142 40.33 2.20 -10.01
N CYS A 143 40.42 3.43 -10.51
CA CYS A 143 41.69 4.08 -10.86
C CYS A 143 42.58 4.33 -9.64
N PHE A 144 42.01 4.46 -8.45
CA PHE A 144 42.77 4.56 -7.21
C PHE A 144 43.22 3.19 -6.69
N VAL A 145 42.28 2.25 -6.52
CA VAL A 145 42.53 0.98 -5.81
C VAL A 145 43.49 0.07 -6.57
N LEU A 146 43.28 -0.16 -7.87
CA LEU A 146 44.07 -1.15 -8.61
C LEU A 146 45.51 -0.68 -8.89
N PRO A 147 45.76 0.55 -9.39
CA PRO A 147 47.12 1.04 -9.61
C PRO A 147 47.91 1.33 -8.33
N ALA A 148 47.25 1.60 -7.19
CA ALA A 148 47.92 1.77 -5.91
C ALA A 148 48.71 0.52 -5.49
N THR A 149 48.18 -0.68 -5.77
CA THR A 149 48.90 -1.94 -5.47
C THR A 149 50.22 -2.04 -6.24
N ARG A 150 50.22 -1.62 -7.51
CA ARG A 150 51.43 -1.54 -8.36
C ARG A 150 52.42 -0.51 -7.83
N ALA A 151 51.96 0.66 -7.39
CA ALA A 151 52.82 1.72 -6.85
C ALA A 151 53.50 1.31 -5.54
N ILE A 152 52.77 0.60 -4.65
CA ILE A 152 53.31 0.05 -3.39
C ILE A 152 54.35 -1.03 -3.69
N GLN A 153 54.10 -1.91 -4.65
CA GLN A 153 55.07 -2.93 -5.06
C GLN A 153 56.33 -2.32 -5.66
N GLN A 154 56.19 -1.32 -6.54
CA GLN A 154 57.32 -0.59 -7.11
C GLN A 154 58.15 0.13 -6.05
N ALA A 155 57.51 0.65 -5.00
CA ALA A 155 58.20 1.23 -3.85
C ALA A 155 58.98 0.17 -3.06
N SER A 156 58.40 -1.03 -2.86
CA SER A 156 59.05 -2.13 -2.13
C SER A 156 60.23 -2.77 -2.88
N GLY A 157 60.25 -2.68 -4.21
CA GLY A 157 61.30 -3.27 -5.05
C GLY A 157 62.57 -2.41 -5.22
N GLY A 158 62.66 -1.25 -4.58
CA GLY A 158 63.87 -0.42 -4.58
C GLY A 158 64.27 0.22 -5.92
N GLY A 159 63.43 0.15 -6.96
CA GLY A 159 63.75 0.53 -8.35
C GLY A 159 63.82 2.04 -8.65
N PHE A 160 63.73 2.93 -7.67
CA PHE A 160 63.71 4.38 -7.92
C PHE A 160 64.98 4.89 -8.63
N GLN A 161 66.12 4.23 -8.39
CA GLN A 161 67.42 4.63 -8.96
C GLN A 161 67.56 4.29 -10.46
N SER A 162 66.83 3.31 -11.00
CA SER A 162 66.99 2.88 -12.40
C SER A 162 66.16 3.69 -13.39
N ASP A 163 64.99 4.23 -12.99
CA ASP A 163 64.08 4.98 -13.88
C ASP A 163 63.27 6.07 -13.13
N PRO A 164 63.91 7.15 -12.65
CA PRO A 164 63.28 8.14 -11.75
C PRO A 164 62.07 8.85 -12.37
N ILE A 165 62.09 9.11 -13.68
CA ILE A 165 61.02 9.80 -14.41
C ILE A 165 59.73 8.95 -14.44
N ARG A 166 59.86 7.63 -14.57
CA ARG A 166 58.73 6.69 -14.62
C ARG A 166 58.08 6.52 -13.25
N HIS A 167 58.88 6.48 -12.20
CA HIS A 167 58.38 6.42 -10.83
C HIS A 167 57.70 7.74 -10.41
N LEU A 168 58.32 8.89 -10.70
CA LEU A 168 57.76 10.21 -10.38
C LEU A 168 56.43 10.45 -11.10
N SER A 169 56.33 10.13 -12.39
CA SER A 169 55.08 10.26 -13.16
C SER A 169 53.97 9.33 -12.64
N THR A 170 54.31 8.12 -12.19
CA THR A 170 53.33 7.18 -11.60
C THR A 170 52.80 7.68 -10.26
N TYR A 171 53.66 8.19 -9.36
CA TYR A 171 53.22 8.76 -8.08
C TYR A 171 52.42 10.05 -8.26
N LEU A 172 52.85 10.92 -9.18
CA LEU A 172 52.12 12.15 -9.51
C LEU A 172 50.72 11.82 -10.08
N CYS A 173 50.63 10.85 -11.00
CA CYS A 173 49.35 10.37 -11.53
C CYS A 173 48.44 9.84 -10.42
N LEU A 174 48.97 8.99 -9.52
CA LEU A 174 48.21 8.46 -8.39
C LEU A 174 47.71 9.59 -7.47
N SER A 175 48.54 10.60 -7.17
CA SER A 175 48.14 11.74 -6.33
C SER A 175 47.01 12.58 -6.95
N LEU A 176 47.06 12.81 -8.26
CA LEU A 176 46.02 13.53 -8.99
C LEU A 176 44.72 12.72 -9.11
N VAL A 177 44.81 11.40 -9.30
CA VAL A 177 43.66 10.48 -9.27
C VAL A 177 43.01 10.48 -7.88
N VAL A 178 43.80 10.47 -6.80
CA VAL A 178 43.27 10.57 -5.42
C VAL A 178 42.54 11.90 -5.21
N ALA A 179 43.15 13.02 -5.61
CA ALA A 179 42.50 14.32 -5.52
C ALA A 179 41.17 14.34 -6.28
N GLN A 180 41.13 13.71 -7.45
CA GLN A 180 39.93 13.65 -8.27
C GLN A 180 38.85 12.71 -7.71
N PHE A 181 39.26 11.60 -7.10
CA PHE A 181 38.37 10.73 -6.35
C PHE A 181 37.74 11.48 -5.16
N VAL A 182 38.52 12.24 -4.38
CA VAL A 182 38.00 13.05 -3.27
C VAL A 182 36.99 14.10 -3.77
N LEU A 183 37.27 14.78 -4.89
CA LEU A 183 36.31 15.72 -5.48
C LEU A 183 35.04 15.04 -6.02
N SER A 184 35.11 13.76 -6.41
CA SER A 184 33.94 12.98 -6.83
C SER A 184 33.00 12.63 -5.66
N CYS A 185 33.51 12.66 -4.41
CA CYS A 185 32.70 12.45 -3.20
C CYS A 185 31.80 13.64 -2.85
N LEU A 186 32.05 14.81 -3.46
CA LEU A 186 31.31 16.06 -3.21
C LEU A 186 30.27 16.30 -4.32
N ALA A 187 29.07 16.73 -3.93
CA ALA A 187 27.97 17.01 -4.84
C ALA A 187 28.03 18.44 -5.40
N ASP A 188 27.65 18.59 -6.67
CA ASP A 188 27.52 19.90 -7.30
C ASP A 188 26.20 20.61 -6.92
N GLN A 189 26.21 21.95 -6.96
CA GLN A 189 25.05 22.79 -6.61
C GLN A 189 23.82 22.51 -7.49
N PRO A 190 22.58 22.74 -7.03
CA PRO A 190 21.37 22.48 -7.82
C PRO A 190 21.29 23.30 -9.12
N PRO A 191 20.51 22.82 -10.12
CA PRO A 191 20.35 23.51 -11.40
C PRO A 191 19.71 24.89 -11.20
N PHE A 192 20.09 25.85 -12.05
CA PHE A 192 19.66 27.24 -11.90
C PHE A 192 18.18 27.47 -12.22
N PHE A 193 17.61 26.67 -13.12
CA PHE A 193 16.19 26.66 -13.45
C PHE A 193 15.60 25.29 -13.09
N PRO A 194 15.12 25.09 -11.85
CA PRO A 194 14.41 23.87 -11.50
C PRO A 194 13.13 23.76 -12.35
N LYS A 195 12.87 22.57 -12.91
CA LYS A 195 11.63 22.28 -13.67
C LYS A 195 10.40 22.20 -12.76
N ASP A 196 10.60 21.95 -11.47
CA ASP A 196 9.53 21.77 -10.49
C ASP A 196 9.35 23.03 -9.62
N PRO A 197 8.11 23.36 -9.20
CA PRO A 197 7.84 24.49 -8.32
C PRO A 197 8.61 24.36 -6.99
N GLN A 198 9.03 25.50 -6.45
CA GLN A 198 9.87 25.58 -5.25
C GLN A 198 9.14 24.99 -4.03
N GLN A 199 9.47 23.75 -3.67
CA GLN A 199 8.97 23.09 -2.47
C GLN A 199 9.60 23.73 -1.22
N SER A 200 8.84 23.84 -0.13
CA SER A 200 9.29 24.50 1.11
C SER A 200 10.42 23.78 1.85
N ASN A 201 10.50 22.43 1.75
CA ASN A 201 11.57 21.63 2.38
C ASN A 201 11.82 20.32 1.59
N PRO A 202 12.51 20.36 0.44
CA PRO A 202 12.72 19.18 -0.41
C PRO A 202 13.65 18.15 0.25
N CYS A 203 13.45 16.88 -0.08
CA CYS A 203 14.32 15.80 0.37
C CYS A 203 15.77 15.99 -0.14
N PRO A 204 16.79 15.97 0.76
CA PRO A 204 18.19 16.18 0.38
C PRO A 204 18.78 15.01 -0.41
N GLU A 205 18.10 13.87 -0.47
CA GLU A 205 18.52 12.71 -1.26
C GLU A 205 18.83 13.08 -2.72
N ALA A 206 18.00 13.89 -3.37
CA ALA A 206 18.21 14.26 -4.77
C ALA A 206 19.56 14.97 -5.00
N GLY A 207 19.89 15.90 -4.09
CA GLY A 207 21.11 16.72 -4.11
C GLY A 207 22.33 16.10 -3.42
N ALA A 208 22.18 14.95 -2.78
CA ALA A 208 23.28 14.28 -2.10
C ALA A 208 24.29 13.68 -3.09
N SER A 209 25.56 13.62 -2.67
CA SER A 209 26.61 12.97 -3.46
C SER A 209 26.37 11.47 -3.56
N PHE A 210 26.97 10.82 -4.55
CA PHE A 210 26.85 9.37 -4.71
C PHE A 210 27.24 8.57 -3.45
N PRO A 211 28.38 8.81 -2.77
CA PRO A 211 28.69 8.09 -1.53
C PRO A 211 27.70 8.41 -0.41
N SER A 212 27.20 9.65 -0.34
CA SER A 212 26.15 10.01 0.63
C SER A 212 24.85 9.26 0.36
N LYS A 213 24.49 9.00 -0.91
CA LYS A 213 23.34 8.17 -1.30
C LYS A 213 23.56 6.70 -0.95
N ALA A 214 24.72 6.16 -1.29
CA ALA A 214 25.07 4.76 -1.04
C ALA A 214 25.14 4.41 0.46
N MET A 215 25.68 5.31 1.28
CA MET A 215 25.83 5.12 2.73
C MET A 215 24.69 5.73 3.56
N PHE A 216 23.63 6.25 2.92
CA PHE A 216 22.50 6.92 3.57
C PHE A 216 22.87 8.11 4.48
N TRP A 217 24.02 8.74 4.22
CA TRP A 217 24.55 9.84 5.06
C TRP A 217 23.65 11.08 5.05
N TRP A 218 22.86 11.29 3.99
CA TRP A 218 21.95 12.43 3.87
C TRP A 218 20.86 12.45 4.94
N VAL A 219 20.57 11.31 5.59
CA VAL A 219 19.59 11.18 6.67
C VAL A 219 20.15 11.64 8.03
N SER A 220 21.48 11.65 8.18
CA SER A 220 22.18 11.91 9.47
C SER A 220 21.72 13.21 10.15
N GLY A 221 21.50 14.28 9.37
CA GLY A 221 21.02 15.56 9.90
C GLY A 221 19.64 15.48 10.56
N LEU A 222 18.73 14.67 10.02
CA LEU A 222 17.40 14.45 10.61
C LEU A 222 17.48 13.56 11.85
N VAL A 223 18.30 12.52 11.83
CA VAL A 223 18.53 11.65 13.01
C VAL A 223 19.09 12.46 14.17
N TRP A 224 20.09 13.30 13.91
CA TRP A 224 20.68 14.16 14.92
C TRP A 224 19.69 15.21 15.46
N LYS A 225 18.83 15.75 14.59
CA LYS A 225 17.73 16.63 14.99
C LYS A 225 16.75 15.90 15.92
N GLY A 226 16.39 14.66 15.57
CA GLY A 226 15.51 13.79 16.36
C GLY A 226 16.08 13.41 17.72
N TYR A 227 17.40 13.20 17.81
CA TYR A 227 18.11 12.99 19.07
C TYR A 227 18.04 14.22 19.99
N ARG A 228 18.16 15.44 19.41
CA ARG A 228 18.11 16.70 20.18
C ARG A 228 16.69 17.13 20.55
N LYS A 229 15.72 16.89 19.68
CA LYS A 229 14.32 17.30 19.84
C LYS A 229 13.39 16.28 19.17
N PRO A 230 12.24 15.94 19.78
CA PRO A 230 11.25 15.08 19.14
C PRO A 230 10.79 15.72 17.82
N LEU A 231 10.83 14.95 16.74
CA LEU A 231 10.51 15.41 15.40
C LEU A 231 9.02 15.77 15.28
N ARG A 232 8.72 16.90 14.66
CA ARG A 232 7.36 17.31 14.30
C ARG A 232 7.12 17.08 12.79
N PRO A 233 5.86 17.01 12.31
CA PRO A 233 5.57 16.85 10.88
C PRO A 233 6.21 17.94 9.99
N LYS A 234 6.40 19.15 10.53
CA LYS A 234 7.06 20.27 9.85
C LYS A 234 8.57 20.06 9.65
N ASP A 235 9.20 19.17 10.41
CA ASP A 235 10.63 18.85 10.31
C ASP A 235 10.93 17.83 9.21
N LEU A 236 9.90 17.13 8.72
CA LEU A 236 10.03 16.12 7.67
C LEU A 236 10.15 16.78 6.30
N TRP A 237 10.84 16.08 5.41
CA TRP A 237 10.99 16.52 4.02
C TRP A 237 9.73 16.24 3.21
N SER A 238 9.46 17.10 2.23
CA SER A 238 8.46 16.81 1.21
C SER A 238 8.92 15.66 0.31
N LEU A 239 7.97 14.81 -0.05
CA LEU A 239 8.22 13.72 -0.99
C LEU A 239 8.44 14.29 -2.40
N GLY A 240 9.39 13.69 -3.13
CA GLY A 240 9.58 13.99 -4.54
C GLY A 240 8.36 13.59 -5.38
N ARG A 241 8.16 14.24 -6.53
CA ARG A 241 7.02 13.99 -7.43
C ARG A 241 6.91 12.52 -7.86
N GLU A 242 8.04 11.85 -8.04
CA GLU A 242 8.12 10.41 -8.37
C GLU A 242 7.51 9.49 -7.31
N ASN A 243 7.42 9.95 -6.05
CA ASN A 243 6.85 9.22 -4.91
C ASN A 243 5.50 9.79 -4.46
N SER A 244 4.91 10.73 -5.22
CA SER A 244 3.59 11.30 -4.92
C SER A 244 2.48 10.31 -5.28
N SER A 245 1.41 10.27 -4.49
CA SER A 245 0.23 9.44 -4.75
C SER A 245 -0.44 9.81 -6.07
N GLU A 246 -0.48 11.09 -6.43
CA GLU A 246 -1.11 11.57 -7.66
C GLU A 246 -0.52 10.90 -8.91
N GLU A 247 0.82 10.92 -9.03
CA GLU A 247 1.54 10.34 -10.16
C GLU A 247 1.50 8.81 -10.12
N LEU A 248 1.72 8.20 -8.96
CA LEU A 248 1.77 6.74 -8.82
C LEU A 248 0.42 6.09 -9.12
N VAL A 249 -0.67 6.64 -8.59
CA VAL A 249 -2.02 6.10 -8.80
C VAL A 249 -2.44 6.34 -10.25
N ALA A 250 -2.18 7.52 -10.82
CA ALA A 250 -2.50 7.80 -12.22
C ALA A 250 -1.75 6.87 -13.21
N ARG A 251 -0.47 6.57 -12.96
CA ARG A 251 0.30 5.62 -13.78
C ARG A 251 -0.27 4.21 -13.71
N LEU A 252 -0.56 3.72 -12.49
CA LEU A 252 -1.08 2.37 -12.29
C LEU A 252 -2.49 2.23 -12.89
N GLU A 253 -3.37 3.20 -12.66
CA GLU A 253 -4.73 3.22 -13.21
C GLU A 253 -4.72 3.25 -14.74
N LYS A 254 -3.85 4.05 -15.35
CA LYS A 254 -3.72 4.11 -16.82
C LYS A 254 -3.34 2.77 -17.43
N GLU A 255 -2.33 2.08 -16.87
CA GLU A 255 -1.93 0.76 -17.36
C GLU A 255 -2.98 -0.32 -17.04
N TRP A 256 -3.65 -0.23 -15.89
CA TRP A 256 -4.78 -1.11 -15.54
C TRP A 256 -5.92 -1.01 -16.55
N ILE A 257 -6.42 0.19 -16.83
CA ILE A 257 -7.51 0.43 -17.80
C ILE A 257 -7.09 -0.02 -19.20
N LYS A 258 -5.85 0.26 -19.61
CA LYS A 258 -5.30 -0.15 -20.90
C LYS A 258 -5.25 -1.67 -21.06
N ILE A 259 -4.82 -2.40 -20.03
CA ILE A 259 -4.77 -3.87 -20.06
C ILE A 259 -6.19 -4.45 -20.03
N CYS A 260 -7.07 -3.96 -19.15
CA CYS A 260 -8.46 -4.41 -19.07
C CYS A 260 -9.23 -4.19 -20.39
N SER A 261 -9.05 -3.04 -21.03
CA SER A 261 -9.67 -2.75 -22.34
C SER A 261 -9.11 -3.62 -23.47
N ALA A 262 -7.81 -3.93 -23.46
CA ALA A 262 -7.21 -4.88 -24.41
C ALA A 262 -7.73 -6.31 -24.20
N THR A 263 -7.86 -6.77 -22.95
CA THR A 263 -8.39 -8.09 -22.61
C THR A 263 -9.89 -8.21 -22.92
N ARG A 264 -10.68 -7.13 -22.82
CA ARG A 264 -12.11 -7.11 -23.22
C ARG A 264 -12.34 -7.06 -24.74
N ARG A 265 -11.35 -6.69 -25.56
CA ARG A 265 -11.46 -6.68 -27.03
C ARG A 265 -11.22 -8.07 -27.65
N TYR A 266 -10.38 -8.88 -27.04
CA TYR A 266 -10.03 -10.22 -27.53
C TYR A 266 -11.17 -11.28 -27.52
N PRO A 267 -12.22 -11.25 -26.67
CA PRO A 267 -13.30 -12.24 -26.72
C PRO A 267 -14.31 -11.98 -27.85
N LYS A 268 -14.37 -10.75 -28.40
CA LYS A 268 -15.36 -10.41 -29.45
C LYS A 268 -14.89 -10.73 -30.88
N ALA A 269 -13.58 -10.86 -31.11
CA ALA A 269 -13.03 -11.16 -32.44
C ALA A 269 -13.15 -12.64 -32.83
N THR A 270 -12.99 -13.57 -31.88
CA THR A 270 -13.04 -15.02 -32.13
C THR A 270 -14.45 -15.60 -32.25
N VAL A 271 -15.50 -14.84 -31.89
CA VAL A 271 -16.90 -15.25 -32.08
C VAL A 271 -17.45 -14.79 -33.43
N CYS A 272 -16.81 -13.82 -34.09
CA CYS A 272 -17.32 -13.25 -35.34
C CYS A 272 -16.91 -14.05 -36.61
N GLU A 273 -16.03 -15.04 -36.50
CA GLU A 273 -15.61 -15.91 -37.63
C GLU A 273 -16.32 -17.27 -37.69
N ARG A 274 -17.22 -17.59 -36.75
CA ARG A 274 -17.94 -18.88 -36.74
C ARG A 274 -19.45 -18.70 -36.93
N LYS A 275 -19.84 -18.03 -38.01
CA LYS A 275 -21.20 -18.12 -38.58
C LYS A 275 -21.10 -18.35 -40.09
N GLY A 276 -20.96 -19.62 -40.45
CA GLY A 276 -21.10 -20.13 -41.81
C GLY A 276 -21.45 -21.62 -41.76
N GLY A 277 -22.75 -21.94 -41.81
CA GLY A 277 -23.34 -23.29 -41.78
C GLY A 277 -23.64 -23.77 -40.35
N GLY A 278 -24.82 -24.28 -39.97
CA GLY A 278 -26.06 -24.62 -40.65
C GLY A 278 -26.73 -25.72 -39.81
N GLY A 279 -27.94 -25.47 -39.28
CA GLY A 279 -28.92 -26.49 -38.86
C GLY A 279 -28.87 -27.09 -37.44
N MET A 280 -30.06 -27.10 -36.81
CA MET A 280 -30.61 -28.01 -35.77
C MET A 280 -30.69 -27.55 -34.30
N GLU A 281 -31.85 -27.85 -33.71
CA GLU A 281 -32.48 -27.33 -32.49
C GLU A 281 -31.99 -27.94 -31.15
N ALA A 282 -31.94 -27.07 -30.12
CA ALA A 282 -32.13 -27.24 -28.66
C ALA A 282 -31.21 -28.19 -27.83
N PRO A 283 -31.05 -28.00 -26.49
CA PRO A 283 -31.71 -27.03 -25.59
C PRO A 283 -30.75 -26.11 -24.79
N GLU A 284 -31.37 -25.10 -24.20
CA GLU A 284 -30.85 -24.13 -23.24
C GLU A 284 -30.29 -24.82 -21.98
N THR A 285 -28.97 -24.99 -21.86
CA THR A 285 -28.30 -25.26 -20.57
C THR A 285 -26.80 -24.97 -20.60
N GLU A 286 -26.37 -23.90 -21.26
CA GLU A 286 -25.00 -23.40 -21.07
C GLU A 286 -24.97 -21.86 -21.01
N PRO A 287 -25.24 -21.26 -19.83
CA PRO A 287 -24.58 -20.00 -19.47
C PRO A 287 -23.62 -20.16 -18.28
N PHE A 288 -23.41 -21.37 -17.74
CA PHE A 288 -22.66 -21.59 -16.49
C PHE A 288 -21.20 -22.04 -16.64
N LEU A 289 -20.65 -22.07 -17.86
CA LEU A 289 -19.21 -22.25 -18.07
C LEU A 289 -18.60 -21.03 -18.77
N GLN A 290 -18.94 -19.84 -18.29
CA GLN A 290 -18.11 -18.67 -18.58
C GLN A 290 -16.79 -18.90 -17.84
N GLN A 291 -15.75 -19.24 -18.61
CA GLN A 291 -14.37 -19.38 -18.15
C GLN A 291 -14.06 -18.38 -17.03
N GLU A 292 -13.84 -18.87 -15.81
CA GLU A 292 -13.11 -18.20 -14.74
C GLU A 292 -11.63 -18.02 -15.17
N GLY A 293 -11.41 -17.33 -16.29
CA GLY A 293 -10.10 -16.87 -16.71
C GLY A 293 -9.59 -15.91 -15.64
N SER A 294 -8.78 -16.44 -14.74
CA SER A 294 -8.20 -15.78 -13.57
C SER A 294 -7.88 -14.31 -13.85
N GLN A 295 -8.76 -13.40 -13.42
CA GLN A 295 -8.62 -11.94 -13.59
C GLN A 295 -7.41 -11.36 -12.82
N ARG A 296 -6.61 -12.22 -12.20
CA ARG A 296 -5.32 -11.93 -11.57
C ARG A 296 -4.28 -11.43 -12.56
N GLY A 297 -4.29 -11.99 -13.78
CA GLY A 297 -3.28 -11.72 -14.81
C GLY A 297 -3.16 -10.23 -15.18
N PRO A 298 -4.28 -9.54 -15.51
CA PRO A 298 -4.28 -8.12 -15.82
C PRO A 298 -3.64 -7.23 -14.74
N LEU A 299 -3.93 -7.49 -13.45
CA LEU A 299 -3.50 -6.59 -12.36
C LEU A 299 -2.01 -6.79 -12.09
N LEU A 300 -1.58 -8.04 -12.06
CA LEU A 300 -0.17 -8.38 -11.90
C LEU A 300 0.66 -7.82 -13.04
N ARG A 301 0.15 -7.87 -14.28
CA ARG A 301 0.80 -7.29 -15.46
C ARG A 301 0.90 -5.77 -15.39
N ALA A 302 -0.15 -5.08 -14.92
CA ALA A 302 -0.13 -3.63 -14.71
C ALA A 302 0.92 -3.24 -13.66
N ILE A 303 0.92 -3.92 -12.51
CA ILE A 303 1.91 -3.71 -11.43
C ILE A 303 3.34 -3.95 -11.94
N TRP A 304 3.56 -5.05 -12.66
CA TRP A 304 4.86 -5.36 -13.23
C TRP A 304 5.35 -4.28 -14.19
N GLN A 305 4.51 -3.82 -15.13
CA GLN A 305 4.90 -2.80 -16.10
C GLN A 305 5.29 -1.45 -15.47
N VAL A 306 4.67 -1.07 -14.35
CA VAL A 306 5.01 0.18 -13.65
C VAL A 306 6.27 0.03 -12.80
N PHE A 307 6.48 -1.12 -12.16
CA PHE A 307 7.47 -1.26 -11.08
C PHE A 307 8.66 -2.17 -11.39
N HIS A 308 8.68 -2.89 -12.53
CA HIS A 308 9.71 -3.89 -12.84
C HIS A 308 11.13 -3.33 -12.78
N SER A 309 11.36 -2.09 -13.23
CA SER A 309 12.70 -1.49 -13.28
C SER A 309 13.34 -1.37 -11.90
N THR A 310 12.55 -0.97 -10.89
CA THR A 310 13.03 -0.82 -9.51
C THR A 310 13.23 -2.18 -8.86
N PHE A 311 12.32 -3.13 -9.12
CA PHE A 311 12.42 -4.50 -8.61
C PHE A 311 13.66 -5.22 -9.17
N LEU A 312 13.83 -5.25 -10.49
CA LEU A 312 14.97 -5.88 -11.16
C LEU A 312 16.30 -5.29 -10.71
N LEU A 313 16.38 -3.97 -10.53
CA LEU A 313 17.59 -3.31 -10.04
C LEU A 313 17.89 -3.64 -8.56
N GLY A 314 16.84 -3.83 -7.74
CA GLY A 314 16.97 -4.35 -6.37
C GLY A 314 17.52 -5.78 -6.37
N THR A 315 16.89 -6.67 -7.15
CA THR A 315 17.32 -8.06 -7.31
C THR A 315 18.75 -8.18 -7.83
N LEU A 316 19.16 -7.35 -8.80
CA LEU A 316 20.54 -7.31 -9.27
C LEU A 316 21.52 -6.92 -8.15
N SER A 317 21.17 -5.93 -7.33
CA SER A 317 21.99 -5.53 -6.17
C SER A 317 22.13 -6.69 -5.18
N LEU A 318 21.06 -7.45 -4.95
CA LEU A 318 21.09 -8.61 -4.07
C LEU A 318 21.97 -9.75 -4.61
N VAL A 319 21.87 -10.06 -5.91
CA VAL A 319 22.74 -11.07 -6.55
C VAL A 319 24.21 -10.69 -6.43
N ILE A 320 24.56 -9.41 -6.65
CA ILE A 320 25.93 -8.92 -6.47
C ILE A 320 26.40 -9.07 -5.02
N SER A 321 25.53 -8.75 -4.05
CA SER A 321 25.82 -9.00 -2.63
C SER A 321 26.09 -10.49 -2.35
N ASP A 322 25.31 -11.38 -2.94
CA ASP A 322 25.48 -12.83 -2.75
C ASP A 322 26.82 -13.33 -3.30
N VAL A 323 27.29 -12.79 -4.44
CA VAL A 323 28.64 -13.08 -4.96
C VAL A 323 29.71 -12.73 -3.92
N PHE A 324 29.65 -11.55 -3.29
CA PHE A 324 30.60 -11.18 -2.24
C PHE A 324 30.46 -12.05 -0.99
N ARG A 325 29.23 -12.45 -0.62
CA ARG A 325 28.98 -13.35 0.51
C ARG A 325 29.69 -14.69 0.36
N PHE A 326 29.72 -15.26 -0.84
CA PHE A 326 30.46 -16.49 -1.14
C PHE A 326 31.96 -16.27 -1.41
N THR A 327 32.37 -15.05 -1.75
CA THR A 327 33.78 -14.69 -1.91
C THR A 327 34.51 -14.65 -0.57
N VAL A 328 33.85 -14.21 0.52
CA VAL A 328 34.46 -14.10 1.86
C VAL A 328 34.99 -15.45 2.39
N PRO A 329 34.25 -16.57 2.36
CA PRO A 329 34.78 -17.89 2.73
C PRO A 329 35.99 -18.32 1.90
N LYS A 330 36.04 -17.96 0.60
CA LYS A 330 37.18 -18.32 -0.26
C LYS A 330 38.42 -17.50 0.07
N LEU A 331 38.25 -16.21 0.35
CA LEU A 331 39.34 -15.37 0.81
C LEU A 331 39.86 -15.80 2.19
N LEU A 332 38.97 -16.27 3.08
CA LEU A 332 39.36 -16.85 4.37
C LEU A 332 40.20 -18.13 4.20
N SER A 333 39.81 -19.01 3.27
CA SER A 333 40.58 -20.21 2.88
C SER A 333 42.00 -19.83 2.46
N LEU A 334 42.13 -18.90 1.50
CA LEU A 334 43.44 -18.42 1.01
C LEU A 334 44.27 -17.73 2.09
N PHE A 335 43.61 -17.03 3.02
CA PHE A 335 44.30 -16.37 4.13
C PHE A 335 44.86 -17.37 5.15
N LEU A 336 44.13 -18.44 5.45
CA LEU A 336 44.59 -19.51 6.34
C LEU A 336 45.71 -20.34 5.70
N GLU A 337 45.65 -20.60 4.39
CA GLU A 337 46.73 -21.22 3.62
C GLU A 337 48.01 -20.38 3.68
N PHE A 338 47.89 -19.05 3.50
CA PHE A 338 49.02 -18.11 3.63
C PHE A 338 49.67 -18.14 5.03
N ILE A 339 48.89 -18.32 6.10
CA ILE A 339 49.42 -18.42 7.47
C ILE A 339 50.16 -19.75 7.68
N GLY A 340 49.73 -20.82 7.01
CA GLY A 340 50.37 -22.13 7.10
C GLY A 340 51.77 -22.17 6.48
N ASP A 341 52.03 -21.37 5.45
CA ASP A 341 53.31 -21.33 4.73
C ASP A 341 54.22 -20.17 5.19
N PRO A 342 55.47 -20.40 5.59
CA PRO A 342 56.42 -19.33 5.98
C PRO A 342 57.15 -18.67 4.79
N LYS A 343 56.96 -19.17 3.57
CA LYS A 343 57.66 -18.72 2.34
C LYS A 343 57.12 -17.44 1.67
N PRO A 344 55.80 -17.15 1.64
CA PRO A 344 55.27 -16.03 0.87
C PRO A 344 55.55 -14.66 1.53
N PRO A 345 55.69 -13.58 0.74
CA PRO A 345 55.98 -12.26 1.26
C PRO A 345 54.77 -11.63 1.99
N ALA A 346 55.05 -10.88 3.07
CA ALA A 346 54.04 -10.32 3.98
C ALA A 346 52.95 -9.44 3.30
N TRP A 347 53.27 -8.77 2.20
CA TRP A 347 52.30 -7.95 1.46
C TRP A 347 51.11 -8.76 0.91
N LYS A 348 51.28 -10.06 0.63
CA LYS A 348 50.19 -10.93 0.19
C LYS A 348 49.15 -11.13 1.30
N GLY A 349 49.60 -11.33 2.54
CA GLY A 349 48.73 -11.45 3.71
C GLY A 349 47.92 -10.17 3.97
N TYR A 350 48.58 -9.00 3.94
CA TYR A 350 47.87 -7.71 4.07
C TYR A 350 46.86 -7.49 2.95
N LEU A 351 47.19 -7.88 1.71
CA LEU A 351 46.28 -7.77 0.56
C LEU A 351 45.04 -8.65 0.74
N LEU A 352 45.21 -9.92 1.18
CA LEU A 352 44.09 -10.83 1.46
C LEU A 352 43.18 -10.30 2.58
N ALA A 353 43.76 -9.78 3.67
CA ALA A 353 42.99 -9.20 4.77
C ALA A 353 42.18 -7.96 4.33
N VAL A 354 42.78 -7.08 3.54
CA VAL A 354 42.09 -5.90 2.96
C VAL A 354 40.99 -6.34 1.99
N LEU A 355 41.24 -7.34 1.13
CA LEU A 355 40.24 -7.88 0.21
C LEU A 355 39.06 -8.51 0.95
N MET A 356 39.30 -9.24 2.05
CA MET A 356 38.24 -9.77 2.91
C MET A 356 37.38 -8.65 3.49
N PHE A 357 38.02 -7.63 4.07
CA PHE A 357 37.31 -6.47 4.64
C PHE A 357 36.47 -5.73 3.59
N LEU A 358 37.06 -5.41 2.44
CA LEU A 358 36.37 -4.74 1.34
C LEU A 358 35.20 -5.58 0.80
N SER A 359 35.39 -6.89 0.67
CA SER A 359 34.31 -7.79 0.22
C SER A 359 33.15 -7.81 1.22
N ALA A 360 33.42 -7.84 2.52
CA ALA A 360 32.39 -7.77 3.56
C ALA A 360 31.66 -6.41 3.58
N CYS A 361 32.38 -5.30 3.38
CA CYS A 361 31.78 -3.97 3.24
C CYS A 361 30.89 -3.87 1.99
N LEU A 362 31.36 -4.36 0.84
CA LEU A 362 30.60 -4.36 -0.41
C LEU A 362 29.36 -5.25 -0.31
N GLN A 363 29.48 -6.45 0.28
CA GLN A 363 28.34 -7.31 0.58
C GLN A 363 27.28 -6.53 1.38
N THR A 364 27.68 -5.92 2.49
CA THR A 364 26.76 -5.17 3.36
C THR A 364 26.12 -3.99 2.62
N LEU A 365 26.90 -3.23 1.85
CA LEU A 365 26.42 -2.08 1.08
C LEU A 365 25.33 -2.48 0.07
N PHE A 366 25.58 -3.52 -0.73
CA PHE A 366 24.64 -3.99 -1.74
C PHE A 366 23.38 -4.62 -1.11
N GLU A 367 23.55 -5.34 0.00
CA GLU A 367 22.44 -5.89 0.77
C GLU A 367 21.51 -4.79 1.31
N GLN A 368 22.08 -3.74 1.92
CA GLN A 368 21.30 -2.59 2.41
C GLN A 368 20.69 -1.77 1.27
N GLN A 369 21.39 -1.63 0.14
CA GLN A 369 20.85 -0.95 -1.03
C GLN A 369 19.66 -1.70 -1.64
N ASN A 370 19.70 -3.04 -1.65
CA ASN A 370 18.55 -3.87 -2.04
C ASN A 370 17.38 -3.66 -1.07
N MET A 371 17.63 -3.71 0.24
CA MET A 371 16.58 -3.48 1.25
C MET A 371 15.91 -2.11 1.09
N TYR A 372 16.70 -1.06 0.91
CA TYR A 372 16.18 0.28 0.65
C TYR A 372 15.33 0.34 -0.62
N ARG A 373 15.81 -0.19 -1.75
CA ARG A 373 15.06 -0.20 -3.02
C ARG A 373 13.73 -0.96 -2.91
N LEU A 374 13.73 -2.12 -2.27
CA LEU A 374 12.52 -2.92 -2.06
C LEU A 374 11.55 -2.24 -1.08
N LYS A 375 12.04 -1.54 -0.06
CA LYS A 375 11.19 -0.76 0.85
C LYS A 375 10.56 0.47 0.19
N VAL A 376 11.31 1.18 -0.66
CA VAL A 376 10.75 2.26 -1.48
C VAL A 376 9.71 1.71 -2.47
N LEU A 377 9.99 0.56 -3.09
CA LEU A 377 9.01 -0.12 -3.96
C LEU A 377 7.75 -0.53 -3.18
N GLN A 378 7.89 -1.08 -1.98
CA GLN A 378 6.78 -1.42 -1.09
C GLN A 378 5.91 -0.19 -0.79
N MET A 379 6.52 0.94 -0.44
CA MET A 379 5.82 2.22 -0.21
C MET A 379 5.06 2.65 -1.47
N ARG A 380 5.73 2.69 -2.63
CA ARG A 380 5.12 3.11 -3.91
C ARG A 380 3.93 2.23 -4.28
N LEU A 381 4.08 0.92 -4.14
CA LEU A 381 3.02 -0.05 -4.43
C LEU A 381 1.84 0.12 -3.48
N ARG A 382 2.10 0.32 -2.17
CA ARG A 382 1.05 0.59 -1.17
C ARG A 382 0.26 1.84 -1.53
N SER A 383 0.92 2.96 -1.80
CA SER A 383 0.26 4.21 -2.19
C SER A 383 -0.56 4.06 -3.47
N ALA A 384 -0.03 3.36 -4.47
CA ALA A 384 -0.71 3.15 -5.75
C ALA A 384 -1.96 2.28 -5.61
N ILE A 385 -1.86 1.13 -4.92
CA ILE A 385 -3.00 0.22 -4.72
C ILE A 385 -4.05 0.86 -3.81
N THR A 386 -3.66 1.51 -2.71
CA THR A 386 -4.62 2.20 -1.83
C THR A 386 -5.37 3.30 -2.57
N GLY A 387 -4.68 4.09 -3.41
CA GLY A 387 -5.35 5.10 -4.23
C GLY A 387 -6.28 4.51 -5.29
N LEU A 388 -5.91 3.38 -5.91
CA LEU A 388 -6.77 2.68 -6.87
C LEU A 388 -8.04 2.14 -6.20
N VAL A 389 -7.91 1.52 -5.02
CA VAL A 389 -9.04 1.07 -4.20
C VAL A 389 -9.93 2.26 -3.82
N TYR A 390 -9.34 3.38 -3.41
CA TYR A 390 -10.10 4.59 -3.06
C TYR A 390 -10.88 5.15 -4.25
N ARG A 391 -10.26 5.24 -5.44
CA ARG A 391 -10.95 5.65 -6.68
C ARG A 391 -12.08 4.69 -7.05
N LYS A 392 -11.85 3.38 -6.90
CA LYS A 392 -12.88 2.35 -7.13
C LYS A 392 -14.07 2.53 -6.18
N VAL A 393 -13.84 2.73 -4.88
CA VAL A 393 -14.90 2.92 -3.87
C VAL A 393 -15.86 4.05 -4.25
N LEU A 394 -15.33 5.15 -4.80
CA LEU A 394 -16.13 6.29 -5.25
C LEU A 394 -16.95 6.01 -6.51
N ALA A 395 -16.57 4.99 -7.29
CA ALA A 395 -17.23 4.61 -8.54
C ALA A 395 -18.15 3.38 -8.41
N LEU A 396 -18.17 2.68 -7.26
CA LEU A 396 -18.97 1.46 -7.07
C LEU A 396 -20.47 1.69 -7.18
N SER A 397 -21.18 0.79 -7.86
CA SER A 397 -22.64 0.77 -7.93
C SER A 397 -23.28 0.54 -6.56
N SER A 398 -24.52 1.02 -6.36
CA SER A 398 -25.25 0.85 -5.09
C SER A 398 -25.46 -0.61 -4.69
N GLY A 399 -25.68 -1.50 -5.67
CA GLY A 399 -25.79 -2.95 -5.46
C GLY A 399 -24.47 -3.55 -4.97
N SER A 400 -23.37 -3.23 -5.66
CA SER A 400 -22.02 -3.68 -5.28
C SER A 400 -21.56 -3.10 -3.94
N ARG A 401 -21.97 -1.88 -3.60
CA ARG A 401 -21.67 -1.18 -2.34
C ARG A 401 -22.39 -1.81 -1.14
N LYS A 402 -23.58 -2.40 -1.33
CA LYS A 402 -24.24 -3.21 -0.29
C LYS A 402 -23.56 -4.56 -0.10
N ALA A 403 -23.11 -5.19 -1.18
CA ALA A 403 -22.39 -6.46 -1.13
C ALA A 403 -21.01 -6.32 -0.46
N SER A 404 -20.33 -5.19 -0.66
CA SER A 404 -19.06 -4.87 0.00
C SER A 404 -19.29 -4.01 1.23
N ALA A 405 -19.34 -4.62 2.42
CA ALA A 405 -19.51 -3.86 3.65
C ALA A 405 -18.35 -2.86 3.82
N VAL A 406 -18.63 -1.68 4.40
CA VAL A 406 -17.61 -0.65 4.67
C VAL A 406 -16.42 -1.23 5.46
N GLY A 407 -16.70 -2.15 6.39
CA GLY A 407 -15.68 -2.87 7.15
C GLY A 407 -14.74 -3.72 6.28
N ASP A 408 -15.26 -4.32 5.20
CA ASP A 408 -14.46 -5.14 4.29
C ASP A 408 -13.52 -4.27 3.45
N VAL A 409 -13.95 -3.07 3.05
CA VAL A 409 -13.08 -2.10 2.34
C VAL A 409 -11.97 -1.59 3.26
N VAL A 410 -12.29 -1.27 4.52
CA VAL A 410 -11.27 -0.86 5.51
C VAL A 410 -10.28 -1.99 5.77
N ASN A 411 -10.75 -3.23 5.89
CA ASN A 411 -9.89 -4.40 6.03
C ASN A 411 -9.04 -4.64 4.77
N LEU A 412 -9.60 -4.44 3.58
CA LEU A 412 -8.89 -4.55 2.32
C LEU A 412 -7.70 -3.57 2.27
N VAL A 413 -7.91 -2.31 2.63
CA VAL A 413 -6.86 -1.28 2.63
C VAL A 413 -5.84 -1.45 3.75
N SER A 414 -6.28 -1.82 4.96
CA SER A 414 -5.41 -1.92 6.14
C SER A 414 -4.63 -3.23 6.20
N VAL A 415 -5.23 -4.36 5.83
CA VAL A 415 -4.64 -5.70 5.98
C VAL A 415 -4.22 -6.28 4.63
N ASP A 416 -5.13 -6.35 3.65
CA ASP A 416 -4.85 -7.07 2.40
C ASP A 416 -3.82 -6.34 1.54
N VAL A 417 -3.94 -5.02 1.37
CA VAL A 417 -2.90 -4.21 0.68
C VAL A 417 -1.56 -4.30 1.41
N GLN A 418 -1.57 -4.32 2.75
CA GLN A 418 -0.33 -4.47 3.52
C GLN A 418 0.34 -5.82 3.25
N ARG A 419 -0.40 -6.94 3.29
CA ARG A 419 0.12 -8.28 2.99
C ARG A 419 0.66 -8.40 1.57
N VAL A 420 -0.07 -7.88 0.58
CA VAL A 420 0.38 -7.88 -0.82
C VAL A 420 1.67 -7.08 -0.97
N THR A 421 1.76 -5.90 -0.37
CA THR A 421 2.94 -5.03 -0.51
C THR A 421 4.16 -5.55 0.26
N GLU A 422 3.97 -6.12 1.45
CA GLU A 422 5.05 -6.75 2.24
C GLU A 422 5.64 -7.98 1.55
N SER A 423 4.82 -8.73 0.82
CA SER A 423 5.28 -9.94 0.10
C SER A 423 6.37 -9.66 -0.93
N VAL A 424 6.41 -8.44 -1.49
CA VAL A 424 7.43 -8.02 -2.47
C VAL A 424 8.85 -8.16 -1.91
N LEU A 425 9.02 -7.97 -0.60
CA LEU A 425 10.31 -8.12 0.08
C LEU A 425 10.79 -9.59 0.09
N TYR A 426 9.84 -10.53 0.13
CA TYR A 426 10.10 -11.96 0.25
C TYR A 426 10.10 -12.71 -1.09
N LEU A 427 9.71 -12.07 -2.20
CA LEU A 427 9.70 -12.69 -3.53
C LEU A 427 11.08 -13.24 -3.93
N ASN A 428 12.13 -12.46 -3.68
CA ASN A 428 13.51 -12.90 -3.93
C ASN A 428 13.93 -14.05 -2.98
N GLY A 429 13.27 -14.19 -1.83
CA GLY A 429 13.47 -15.25 -0.86
C GLY A 429 12.93 -16.62 -1.26
N LEU A 430 12.22 -16.74 -2.39
CA LEU A 430 11.73 -18.04 -2.86
C LEU A 430 12.79 -18.81 -3.66
N TRP A 431 13.56 -18.10 -4.49
CA TRP A 431 14.48 -18.71 -5.45
C TRP A 431 15.96 -18.52 -5.09
N LEU A 432 16.35 -17.38 -4.49
CA LEU A 432 17.76 -17.17 -4.11
C LEU A 432 18.25 -18.16 -3.04
N PRO A 433 17.50 -18.49 -1.97
CA PRO A 433 17.95 -19.50 -1.02
C PRO A 433 18.16 -20.88 -1.64
N LEU A 434 17.40 -21.24 -2.68
CA LEU A 434 17.63 -22.49 -3.43
C LEU A 434 18.97 -22.45 -4.15
N VAL A 435 19.31 -21.32 -4.77
CA VAL A 435 20.63 -21.10 -5.37
C VAL A 435 21.72 -21.17 -4.29
N TRP A 436 21.52 -20.58 -3.11
CA TRP A 436 22.49 -20.64 -2.01
C TRP A 436 22.74 -22.08 -1.55
N ILE A 437 21.69 -22.89 -1.41
CA ILE A 437 21.80 -24.30 -1.02
C ILE A 437 22.68 -25.07 -2.02
N VAL A 438 22.42 -24.89 -3.32
CA VAL A 438 23.21 -25.53 -4.39
C VAL A 438 24.66 -25.08 -4.35
N VAL A 439 24.92 -23.77 -4.25
CA VAL A 439 26.29 -23.22 -4.19
C VAL A 439 27.03 -23.71 -2.93
N CYS A 440 26.38 -23.73 -1.76
CA CYS A 440 26.96 -24.26 -0.52
C CYS A 440 27.35 -25.73 -0.67
N PHE A 441 26.53 -26.56 -1.31
CA PHE A 441 26.84 -27.97 -1.52
C PHE A 441 28.00 -28.18 -2.49
N VAL A 442 28.05 -27.42 -3.59
CA VAL A 442 29.21 -27.44 -4.50
C VAL A 442 30.48 -27.03 -3.76
N TYR A 443 30.39 -26.02 -2.90
CA TYR A 443 31.52 -25.51 -2.13
C TYR A 443 32.00 -26.54 -1.07
N LEU A 444 31.08 -27.19 -0.35
CA LEU A 444 31.39 -28.27 0.59
C LEU A 444 32.00 -29.49 -0.12
N TRP A 445 31.50 -29.86 -1.29
CA TRP A 445 32.06 -30.94 -2.10
C TRP A 445 33.52 -30.64 -2.52
N GLN A 446 33.80 -29.40 -2.93
CA GLN A 446 35.17 -28.99 -3.28
C GLN A 446 36.14 -29.01 -2.10
N LEU A 447 35.66 -28.74 -0.88
CA LEU A 447 36.49 -28.68 0.34
C LEU A 447 36.74 -30.05 0.98
N LEU A 448 35.69 -30.86 1.13
CA LEU A 448 35.74 -32.11 1.90
C LEU A 448 35.70 -33.37 1.02
N GLY A 449 35.51 -33.24 -0.29
CA GLY A 449 35.38 -34.36 -1.21
C GLY A 449 34.15 -35.23 -0.89
N PRO A 450 34.24 -36.56 -1.01
CA PRO A 450 33.12 -37.48 -0.78
C PRO A 450 32.47 -37.36 0.62
N SER A 451 33.21 -36.92 1.64
CA SER A 451 32.68 -36.72 3.00
C SER A 451 31.55 -35.68 3.04
N ALA A 452 31.46 -34.77 2.05
CA ALA A 452 30.38 -33.80 1.93
C ALA A 452 29.01 -34.43 1.64
N LEU A 453 28.94 -35.64 1.09
CA LEU A 453 27.67 -36.34 0.86
C LEU A 453 26.90 -36.61 2.15
N MET A 454 27.62 -36.87 3.24
CA MET A 454 27.00 -37.06 4.55
C MET A 454 26.43 -35.74 5.09
N ALA A 455 27.08 -34.61 4.82
CA ALA A 455 26.52 -33.28 5.11
C ALA A 455 25.17 -33.09 4.41
N ILE A 456 25.13 -33.44 3.12
CA ILE A 456 23.95 -33.33 2.28
C ILE A 456 22.85 -34.29 2.77
N ALA A 457 23.19 -35.54 3.10
CA ALA A 457 22.24 -36.53 3.59
C ALA A 457 21.60 -36.11 4.94
N VAL A 458 22.41 -35.62 5.88
CA VAL A 458 21.91 -35.11 7.17
C VAL A 458 21.08 -33.84 6.98
N PHE A 459 21.50 -32.95 6.09
CA PHE A 459 20.71 -31.75 5.79
C PHE A 459 19.35 -32.08 5.15
N LEU A 460 19.35 -32.98 4.15
CA LEU A 460 18.13 -33.42 3.47
C LEU A 460 17.18 -34.18 4.41
N SER A 461 17.69 -34.92 5.39
CA SER A 461 16.85 -35.63 6.38
C SER A 461 16.22 -34.68 7.40
N LEU A 462 16.84 -33.53 7.69
CA LEU A 462 16.33 -32.52 8.62
C LEU A 462 15.28 -31.58 7.99
N LEU A 463 15.20 -31.49 6.66
CA LEU A 463 14.19 -30.70 5.95
C LEU A 463 12.74 -31.21 6.19
N PRO A 464 12.42 -32.51 6.01
CA PRO A 464 11.09 -33.05 6.30
C PRO A 464 10.64 -32.78 7.75
N LEU A 465 11.53 -32.99 8.72
CA LEU A 465 11.23 -32.76 10.14
C LEU A 465 10.80 -31.30 10.38
N ASN A 466 11.57 -30.35 9.86
CA ASN A 466 11.26 -28.92 9.96
C ASN A 466 9.97 -28.55 9.20
N PHE A 467 9.69 -29.20 8.07
CA PHE A 467 8.45 -29.03 7.32
C PHE A 467 7.22 -29.49 8.11
N PHE A 468 7.27 -30.67 8.75
CA PHE A 468 6.16 -31.17 9.57
C PHE A 468 5.88 -30.27 10.79
N ILE A 469 6.93 -29.84 11.49
CA ILE A 469 6.81 -28.89 12.62
C ILE A 469 6.17 -27.58 12.13
N THR A 470 6.65 -27.04 11.00
CA THR A 470 6.12 -25.82 10.40
C THR A 470 4.66 -25.97 9.97
N LYS A 471 4.29 -27.11 9.36
CA LYS A 471 2.92 -27.40 8.94
C LYS A 471 1.97 -27.44 10.13
N LYS A 472 2.36 -28.14 11.20
CA LYS A 472 1.55 -28.21 12.44
C LYS A 472 1.45 -26.85 13.12
N ARG A 473 2.53 -26.08 13.15
CA ARG A 473 2.56 -24.70 13.64
C ARG A 473 1.59 -23.80 12.85
N ASN A 474 1.65 -23.85 11.52
CA ASN A 474 0.79 -23.03 10.66
C ASN A 474 -0.69 -23.36 10.87
N HIS A 475 -1.05 -24.63 11.06
CA HIS A 475 -2.42 -25.03 11.38
C HIS A 475 -2.93 -24.42 12.70
N HIS A 476 -2.11 -24.46 13.77
CA HIS A 476 -2.48 -23.83 15.05
C HIS A 476 -2.49 -22.30 14.95
N GLN A 477 -1.62 -21.71 14.11
CA GLN A 477 -1.62 -20.28 13.83
C GLN A 477 -2.88 -19.83 13.07
N GLU A 478 -3.38 -20.64 12.13
CA GLU A 478 -4.64 -20.39 11.43
C GLU A 478 -5.83 -20.43 12.41
N GLU A 479 -5.91 -21.43 13.28
CA GLU A 479 -6.98 -21.50 14.28
C GLU A 479 -6.90 -20.33 15.28
N GLN A 480 -5.70 -19.95 15.71
CA GLN A 480 -5.48 -18.77 16.53
C GLN A 480 -5.99 -17.50 15.84
N MET A 481 -5.69 -17.31 14.55
CA MET A 481 -6.15 -16.15 13.78
C MET A 481 -7.67 -16.14 13.65
N ARG A 482 -8.30 -17.29 13.43
CA ARG A 482 -9.77 -17.42 13.37
C ARG A 482 -10.43 -16.98 14.68
N GLN A 483 -9.94 -17.45 15.82
CA GLN A 483 -10.46 -17.07 17.14
C GLN A 483 -10.20 -15.60 17.47
N LYS A 484 -9.03 -15.08 17.08
CA LYS A 484 -8.69 -13.65 17.23
C LYS A 484 -9.67 -12.76 16.44
N ASP A 485 -10.01 -13.13 15.21
CA ASP A 485 -10.96 -12.38 14.38
C ASP A 485 -12.38 -12.42 14.98
N LEU A 486 -12.83 -13.59 15.46
CA LEU A 486 -14.11 -13.71 16.18
C LEU A 486 -14.16 -12.82 17.42
N ARG A 487 -13.09 -12.82 18.24
CA ARG A 487 -12.98 -11.96 19.41
C ARG A 487 -13.01 -10.48 19.02
N ALA A 488 -12.21 -10.07 18.03
CA ALA A 488 -12.14 -8.68 17.59
C ALA A 488 -13.51 -8.17 17.09
N ARG A 489 -14.23 -8.98 16.31
CA ARG A 489 -15.59 -8.67 15.84
C ARG A 489 -16.59 -8.52 17.01
N LEU A 490 -16.56 -9.44 17.97
CA LEU A 490 -17.44 -9.38 19.15
C LEU A 490 -17.11 -8.17 20.02
N THR A 491 -15.83 -7.92 20.32
CA THR A 491 -15.39 -6.78 21.12
C THR A 491 -15.75 -5.45 20.44
N SER A 492 -15.57 -5.33 19.13
CA SER A 492 -15.97 -4.14 18.37
C SER A 492 -17.49 -3.90 18.44
N SER A 493 -18.29 -4.97 18.33
CA SER A 493 -19.75 -4.90 18.46
C SER A 493 -20.18 -4.46 19.87
N ILE A 494 -19.49 -4.93 20.91
CA ILE A 494 -19.72 -4.50 22.30
C ILE A 494 -19.39 -3.02 22.49
N LEU A 495 -18.25 -2.54 21.97
CA LEU A 495 -17.86 -1.13 22.10
C LEU A 495 -18.85 -0.20 21.40
N ARG A 496 -19.29 -0.56 20.19
CA ARG A 496 -20.27 0.21 19.42
C ARG A 496 -21.62 0.32 20.13
N ASN A 497 -22.04 -0.74 20.81
CA ASN A 497 -23.33 -0.81 21.51
C ASN A 497 -23.18 -0.75 23.03
N SER A 498 -22.08 -0.14 23.52
CA SER A 498 -21.72 -0.15 24.94
C SER A 498 -22.80 0.45 25.83
N ARG A 499 -23.48 1.49 25.36
CA ARG A 499 -24.60 2.14 26.07
C ARG A 499 -25.78 1.18 26.27
N THR A 500 -26.19 0.46 25.22
CA THR A 500 -27.29 -0.51 25.28
C THR A 500 -26.97 -1.67 26.21
N ILE A 501 -25.75 -2.21 26.12
CA ILE A 501 -25.28 -3.29 26.99
C ILE A 501 -25.30 -2.87 28.46
N LYS A 502 -24.90 -1.62 28.74
CA LYS A 502 -24.97 -1.03 30.09
C LYS A 502 -26.39 -0.85 30.60
N PHE A 503 -27.30 -0.34 29.76
CA PHE A 503 -28.70 -0.16 30.14
C PHE A 503 -29.38 -1.48 30.53
N HIS A 504 -29.03 -2.58 29.86
CA HIS A 504 -29.58 -3.91 30.18
C HIS A 504 -28.78 -4.71 31.22
N GLY A 505 -27.64 -4.18 31.71
CA GLY A 505 -26.79 -4.90 32.66
C GLY A 505 -26.15 -6.18 32.11
N TRP A 506 -25.99 -6.29 30.78
CA TRP A 506 -25.47 -7.50 30.12
C TRP A 506 -23.93 -7.60 30.09
N GLU A 507 -23.23 -6.72 30.80
CA GLU A 507 -21.76 -6.64 30.79
C GLU A 507 -21.11 -8.00 31.13
N GLY A 508 -21.60 -8.68 32.17
CA GLY A 508 -21.09 -9.99 32.59
C GLY A 508 -21.27 -11.08 31.52
N ALA A 509 -22.47 -11.21 30.95
CA ALA A 509 -22.74 -12.22 29.93
C ALA A 509 -21.89 -12.04 28.65
N PHE A 510 -21.68 -10.81 28.22
CA PHE A 510 -20.78 -10.52 27.09
C PHE A 510 -19.31 -10.74 27.45
N LEU A 511 -18.90 -10.40 28.68
CA LEU A 511 -17.54 -10.64 29.16
C LEU A 511 -17.21 -12.13 29.18
N ASP A 512 -18.10 -12.96 29.72
CA ASP A 512 -17.92 -14.43 29.76
C ASP A 512 -17.78 -15.01 28.36
N ARG A 513 -18.58 -14.53 27.41
CA ARG A 513 -18.48 -14.95 26.00
C ARG A 513 -17.14 -14.56 25.36
N VAL A 514 -16.64 -13.35 25.65
CA VAL A 514 -15.32 -12.90 25.19
C VAL A 514 -14.19 -13.72 25.83
N LEU A 515 -14.29 -14.00 27.14
CA LEU A 515 -13.31 -14.80 27.87
C LEU A 515 -13.29 -16.26 27.39
N GLY A 516 -14.45 -16.84 27.04
CA GLY A 516 -14.54 -18.16 26.42
C GLY A 516 -13.74 -18.23 25.11
N ILE A 517 -13.96 -17.27 24.20
CA ILE A 517 -13.19 -17.17 22.94
C ILE A 517 -11.69 -16.95 23.24
N ARG A 518 -11.37 -16.13 24.25
CA ARG A 518 -9.98 -15.89 24.67
C ARG A 518 -9.29 -17.15 25.19
N GLY A 519 -10.00 -18.04 25.89
CA GLY A 519 -9.48 -19.33 26.33
C GLY A 519 -9.02 -20.19 25.16
N TRP A 520 -9.87 -20.34 24.13
CA TRP A 520 -9.53 -21.05 22.90
C TRP A 520 -8.36 -20.39 22.15
N GLU A 521 -8.37 -19.07 22.03
CA GLU A 521 -7.29 -18.28 21.41
C GLU A 521 -5.95 -18.53 22.13
N LEU A 522 -5.94 -18.49 23.45
CA LEU A 522 -4.74 -18.74 24.28
C LEU A 522 -4.25 -20.18 24.18
N GLY A 523 -5.16 -21.16 24.08
CA GLY A 523 -4.79 -22.57 23.87
C GLY A 523 -4.08 -22.79 22.53
N ALA A 524 -4.61 -22.21 21.45
CA ALA A 524 -3.98 -22.23 20.14
C ALA A 524 -2.64 -21.45 20.12
N LEU A 525 -2.57 -20.30 20.79
CA LEU A 525 -1.34 -19.52 20.92
C LEU A 525 -0.26 -20.28 21.69
N ARG A 526 -0.61 -20.95 22.80
CA ARG A 526 0.32 -21.73 23.62
C ARG A 526 0.92 -22.89 22.83
N THR A 527 0.07 -23.64 22.13
CA THR A 527 0.51 -24.77 21.29
C THR A 527 1.36 -24.30 20.11
N SER A 528 0.97 -23.23 19.42
CA SER A 528 1.75 -22.61 18.34
C SER A 528 3.11 -22.08 18.83
N GLY A 529 3.14 -21.37 19.96
CA GLY A 529 4.37 -20.84 20.57
C GLY A 529 5.33 -21.93 21.05
N LEU A 530 4.79 -23.03 21.60
CA LEU A 530 5.59 -24.21 21.95
C LEU A 530 6.19 -24.84 20.70
N LEU A 531 5.40 -25.06 19.64
CA LEU A 531 5.89 -25.60 18.37
C LEU A 531 6.93 -24.69 17.71
N PHE A 532 6.77 -23.37 17.82
CA PHE A 532 7.76 -22.40 17.36
C PHE A 532 9.08 -22.53 18.13
N SER A 533 9.01 -22.66 19.45
CA SER A 533 10.19 -22.85 20.30
C SER A 533 10.90 -24.16 19.98
N VAL A 534 10.15 -25.26 19.81
CA VAL A 534 10.68 -26.56 19.37
C VAL A 534 11.32 -26.45 17.99
N SER A 535 10.70 -25.74 17.05
CA SER A 535 11.27 -25.48 15.73
C SER A 535 12.60 -24.73 15.80
N LEU A 536 12.70 -23.72 16.67
CA LEU A 536 13.91 -22.93 16.84
C LEU A 536 15.05 -23.77 17.44
N VAL A 537 14.76 -24.57 18.46
CA VAL A 537 15.73 -25.48 19.07
C VAL A 537 16.15 -26.56 18.07
N SER A 538 15.21 -27.19 17.37
CA SER A 538 15.50 -28.19 16.35
C SER A 538 16.42 -27.64 15.25
N PHE A 539 16.20 -26.39 14.84
CA PHE A 539 17.03 -25.71 13.86
C PHE A 539 18.45 -25.43 14.37
N GLN A 540 18.59 -24.92 15.59
CA GLN A 540 19.91 -24.65 16.19
C GLN A 540 20.71 -25.95 16.42
N VAL A 541 20.05 -27.01 16.88
CA VAL A 541 20.66 -28.33 17.10
C VAL A 541 21.05 -28.98 15.78
N SER A 542 20.22 -28.84 14.73
CA SER A 542 20.51 -29.33 13.37
C SER A 542 21.83 -28.80 12.84
N THR A 543 22.11 -27.51 13.02
CA THR A 543 23.37 -26.86 12.60
C THR A 543 24.58 -27.53 13.23
N PHE A 544 24.53 -27.73 14.55
CA PHE A 544 25.61 -28.36 15.30
C PHE A 544 25.79 -29.82 14.91
N LEU A 545 24.69 -30.56 14.76
CA LEU A 545 24.71 -31.97 14.38
C LEU A 545 25.30 -32.17 12.97
N VAL A 546 24.95 -31.31 12.00
CA VAL A 546 25.54 -31.35 10.66
C VAL A 546 27.06 -31.14 10.74
N ALA A 547 27.52 -30.12 11.46
CA ALA A 547 28.96 -29.88 11.62
C ALA A 547 29.68 -31.07 12.28
N LEU A 548 29.10 -31.63 13.35
CA LEU A 548 29.65 -32.78 14.08
C LEU A 548 29.78 -34.01 13.16
N VAL A 549 28.73 -34.36 12.42
CA VAL A 549 28.72 -35.53 11.53
C VAL A 549 29.73 -35.34 10.40
N VAL A 550 29.79 -34.14 9.81
CA VAL A 550 30.72 -33.84 8.72
C VAL A 550 32.17 -33.96 9.17
N PHE A 551 32.52 -33.39 10.32
CA PHE A 551 33.87 -33.51 10.86
C PHE A 551 34.21 -34.94 11.26
N ALA A 552 33.31 -35.65 11.95
CA ALA A 552 33.51 -37.04 12.35
C ALA A 552 33.73 -37.95 11.13
N VAL A 553 32.89 -37.85 10.10
CA VAL A 553 33.03 -38.65 8.88
C VAL A 553 34.32 -38.32 8.14
N HIS A 554 34.69 -37.04 8.03
CA HIS A 554 35.93 -36.68 7.37
C HIS A 554 37.15 -37.25 8.11
N THR A 555 37.17 -37.19 9.45
CA THR A 555 38.27 -37.78 10.24
C THR A 555 38.33 -39.31 10.18
N LEU A 556 37.20 -39.98 9.93
CA LEU A 556 37.13 -41.45 9.87
C LEU A 556 37.36 -42.02 8.47
N VAL A 557 37.07 -41.24 7.42
CA VAL A 557 37.07 -41.71 6.02
C VAL A 557 38.22 -41.12 5.21
N ALA A 558 38.63 -39.88 5.48
CA ALA A 558 39.69 -39.24 4.72
C ALA A 558 41.07 -39.59 5.31
N GLU A 559 42.02 -39.94 4.44
CA GLU A 559 43.43 -40.12 4.83
C GLU A 559 44.12 -38.78 5.16
N ASN A 560 43.54 -37.67 4.68
CA ASN A 560 44.04 -36.32 4.93
C ASN A 560 43.53 -35.78 6.27
N ALA A 561 44.44 -35.19 7.06
CA ALA A 561 44.08 -34.54 8.32
C ALA A 561 43.15 -33.33 8.09
N MET A 562 42.28 -33.08 9.08
CA MET A 562 41.44 -31.88 9.14
C MET A 562 42.32 -30.66 9.43
N ASP A 563 42.66 -29.92 8.37
CA ASP A 563 43.37 -28.65 8.50
C ASP A 563 42.45 -27.55 9.06
N ALA A 564 43.06 -26.58 9.76
CA ALA A 564 42.34 -25.40 10.27
C ALA A 564 41.57 -24.67 9.15
N GLU A 565 42.15 -24.61 7.94
CA GLU A 565 41.50 -24.07 6.75
C GLU A 565 40.16 -24.76 6.46
N LYS A 566 40.18 -26.09 6.28
CA LYS A 566 38.99 -26.88 5.95
C LYS A 566 37.93 -26.75 7.04
N ALA A 567 38.31 -26.76 8.31
CA ALA A 567 37.39 -26.65 9.43
C ALA A 567 36.67 -25.29 9.50
N PHE A 568 37.40 -24.17 9.48
CA PHE A 568 36.80 -22.84 9.60
C PHE A 568 35.96 -22.45 8.38
N VAL A 569 36.41 -22.83 7.18
CA VAL A 569 35.70 -22.54 5.94
C VAL A 569 34.40 -23.36 5.88
N THR A 570 34.43 -24.64 6.28
CA THR A 570 33.23 -25.48 6.39
C THR A 570 32.21 -24.88 7.35
N LEU A 571 32.64 -24.43 8.54
CA LEU A 571 31.76 -23.78 9.51
C LEU A 571 31.10 -22.52 8.94
N THR A 572 31.86 -21.72 8.18
CA THR A 572 31.36 -20.49 7.55
C THR A 572 30.30 -20.79 6.49
N VAL A 573 30.51 -21.83 5.67
CA VAL A 573 29.56 -22.26 4.62
C VAL A 573 28.29 -22.85 5.24
N LEU A 574 28.41 -23.65 6.30
CA LEU A 574 27.28 -24.16 7.06
C LEU A 574 26.42 -23.02 7.64
N ASN A 575 27.04 -21.96 8.16
CA ASN A 575 26.31 -20.78 8.65
C ASN A 575 25.53 -20.06 7.54
N ILE A 576 26.04 -20.01 6.30
CA ILE A 576 25.31 -19.46 5.15
C ILE A 576 24.13 -20.37 4.77
N LEU A 577 24.36 -21.69 4.77
CA LEU A 577 23.33 -22.69 4.49
C LEU A 577 22.16 -22.59 5.49
N ASN A 578 22.44 -22.38 6.77
CA ASN A 578 21.42 -22.16 7.80
C ASN A 578 20.59 -20.91 7.53
N LYS A 579 21.23 -19.79 7.17
CA LYS A 579 20.50 -18.56 6.81
C LYS A 579 19.54 -18.79 5.63
N ALA A 580 19.97 -19.56 4.62
CA ALA A 580 19.12 -19.93 3.48
C ALA A 580 17.87 -20.71 3.93
N GLN A 581 18.06 -21.73 4.76
CA GLN A 581 16.98 -22.59 5.25
C GLN A 581 15.99 -21.84 6.14
N ALA A 582 16.47 -20.95 7.01
CA ALA A 582 15.60 -20.19 7.91
C ALA A 582 14.65 -19.25 7.15
N PHE A 583 15.06 -18.71 6.00
CA PHE A 583 14.29 -17.70 5.25
C PHE A 583 13.19 -18.29 4.35
N LEU A 584 13.35 -19.54 3.89
CA LEU A 584 12.44 -20.18 2.94
C LEU A 584 11.00 -20.33 3.48
N PRO A 585 10.74 -20.81 4.72
CA PRO A 585 9.39 -20.97 5.23
C PRO A 585 8.65 -19.65 5.40
N PHE A 586 9.35 -18.59 5.81
CA PHE A 586 8.75 -17.24 5.92
C PHE A 586 8.35 -16.69 4.56
N SER A 587 9.19 -16.92 3.53
CA SER A 587 8.90 -16.47 2.17
C SER A 587 7.70 -17.19 1.57
N ILE A 588 7.58 -18.51 1.78
CA ILE A 588 6.41 -19.30 1.35
C ILE A 588 5.15 -18.82 2.07
N HIS A 589 5.19 -18.67 3.39
CA HIS A 589 4.06 -18.21 4.19
C HIS A 589 3.56 -16.83 3.74
N SER A 590 4.48 -15.87 3.54
CA SER A 590 4.14 -14.52 3.08
C SER A 590 3.49 -14.54 1.69
N LEU A 591 4.00 -15.36 0.76
CA LEU A 591 3.45 -15.47 -0.60
C LEU A 591 2.05 -16.10 -0.61
N VAL A 592 1.82 -17.13 0.19
CA VAL A 592 0.49 -17.77 0.31
C VAL A 592 -0.54 -16.77 0.85
N GLN A 593 -0.19 -16.02 1.90
CA GLN A 593 -1.08 -14.99 2.44
C GLN A 593 -1.33 -13.87 1.44
N ALA A 594 -0.29 -13.40 0.76
CA ALA A 594 -0.40 -12.36 -0.25
C ALA A 594 -1.28 -12.80 -1.42
N ARG A 595 -1.22 -14.07 -1.82
CA ARG A 595 -2.08 -14.63 -2.87
C ARG A 595 -3.56 -14.50 -2.50
N VAL A 596 -3.95 -14.88 -1.28
CA VAL A 596 -5.35 -14.77 -0.83
C VAL A 596 -5.80 -13.30 -0.78
N SER A 597 -4.96 -12.42 -0.25
CA SER A 597 -5.24 -10.97 -0.21
C SER A 597 -5.32 -10.35 -1.60
N PHE A 598 -4.47 -10.80 -2.53
CA PHE A 598 -4.49 -10.35 -3.93
C PHE A 598 -5.76 -10.80 -4.64
N ASP A 599 -6.24 -12.02 -4.39
CA ASP A 599 -7.48 -12.54 -4.96
C ASP A 599 -8.69 -11.70 -4.52
N ARG A 600 -8.76 -11.32 -3.24
CA ARG A 600 -9.79 -10.41 -2.70
C ARG A 600 -9.70 -9.00 -3.28
N LEU A 601 -8.49 -8.50 -3.48
CA LEU A 601 -8.27 -7.19 -4.09
C LEU A 601 -8.75 -7.18 -5.55
N VAL A 602 -8.42 -8.22 -6.31
CA VAL A 602 -8.88 -8.37 -7.70
C VAL A 602 -10.40 -8.48 -7.75
N SER A 603 -11.01 -9.33 -6.91
CA SER A 603 -12.47 -9.47 -6.89
C SER A 603 -13.18 -8.15 -6.57
N PHE A 604 -12.61 -7.35 -5.65
CA PHE A 604 -13.14 -6.03 -5.32
C PHE A 604 -13.01 -5.01 -6.47
N LEU A 605 -11.84 -4.96 -7.13
CA LEU A 605 -11.61 -4.04 -8.24
C LEU A 605 -12.47 -4.36 -9.47
N CYS A 606 -12.97 -5.59 -9.59
CA CYS A 606 -13.82 -6.04 -10.70
C CYS A 606 -15.32 -5.89 -10.42
N LEU A 607 -15.72 -5.40 -9.25
CA LEU A 607 -17.12 -5.08 -8.95
C LEU A 607 -17.69 -4.03 -9.92
N GLU A 608 -19.01 -4.02 -10.08
CA GLU A 608 -19.70 -3.12 -11.00
C GLU A 608 -19.57 -1.65 -10.57
N GLU A 609 -19.34 -0.78 -11.55
CA GLU A 609 -19.26 0.67 -11.37
C GLU A 609 -20.57 1.34 -11.81
N VAL A 610 -20.89 2.50 -11.25
CA VAL A 610 -22.00 3.35 -11.68
C VAL A 610 -21.73 3.81 -13.11
N ASP A 611 -22.73 3.72 -13.98
CA ASP A 611 -22.64 4.25 -15.34
C ASP A 611 -22.68 5.78 -15.33
N PRO A 612 -21.58 6.49 -15.68
CA PRO A 612 -21.59 7.95 -15.74
C PRO A 612 -22.53 8.51 -16.82
N GLY A 613 -22.96 7.68 -17.79
CA GLY A 613 -23.94 8.04 -18.81
C GLY A 613 -25.40 7.79 -18.41
N ALA A 614 -25.68 7.37 -17.17
CA ALA A 614 -27.04 7.09 -16.73
C ALA A 614 -27.94 8.34 -16.76
N VAL A 615 -27.38 9.52 -16.45
CA VAL A 615 -28.09 10.81 -16.39
C VAL A 615 -27.41 11.87 -17.25
N ASP A 616 -28.15 12.42 -18.22
CA ASP A 616 -27.65 13.51 -19.06
C ASP A 616 -27.74 14.85 -18.32
N VAL A 617 -26.61 15.28 -17.76
CA VAL A 617 -26.46 16.60 -17.13
C VAL A 617 -26.16 17.64 -18.19
N CYS A 618 -27.16 18.44 -18.56
CA CYS A 618 -26.98 19.54 -19.52
C CYS A 618 -26.46 20.80 -18.80
N PRO A 619 -25.38 21.44 -19.28
CA PRO A 619 -24.96 22.74 -18.77
C PRO A 619 -26.05 23.78 -19.04
N SER A 620 -26.27 24.70 -18.10
CA SER A 620 -27.37 25.68 -18.09
C SER A 620 -27.40 26.69 -19.24
N GLY A 621 -26.56 26.52 -20.28
CA GLY A 621 -26.41 27.42 -21.43
C GLY A 621 -27.04 26.94 -22.74
N SER A 622 -27.51 25.68 -22.85
CA SER A 622 -28.00 25.13 -24.12
C SER A 622 -29.51 24.82 -24.11
N SER A 623 -30.25 25.49 -24.99
CA SER A 623 -31.62 25.25 -25.48
C SER A 623 -32.81 25.84 -24.69
N ALA A 624 -33.77 26.37 -25.48
CA ALA A 624 -34.99 27.10 -25.12
C ALA A 624 -36.07 26.31 -24.34
N ARG A 625 -35.74 25.16 -23.72
CA ARG A 625 -36.70 24.35 -22.97
C ARG A 625 -36.84 24.87 -21.53
N LYS A 626 -38.07 25.21 -21.11
CA LYS A 626 -38.41 25.67 -19.74
C LYS A 626 -38.27 24.59 -18.66
N ASP A 627 -38.16 23.33 -19.07
CA ASP A 627 -38.12 22.19 -18.15
C ASP A 627 -36.71 21.98 -17.58
N CYS A 628 -36.63 21.83 -16.27
CA CYS A 628 -35.40 21.66 -15.49
C CYS A 628 -35.03 20.18 -15.30
N ILE A 629 -36.04 19.32 -15.14
CA ILE A 629 -35.90 17.87 -14.99
C ILE A 629 -36.89 17.19 -15.93
N THR A 630 -36.43 16.22 -16.72
CA THR A 630 -37.29 15.44 -17.61
C THR A 630 -36.94 13.96 -17.51
N ILE A 631 -37.93 13.14 -17.16
CA ILE A 631 -37.89 11.68 -17.12
C ILE A 631 -38.97 11.16 -18.08
N HIS A 632 -38.57 10.31 -19.03
CA HIS A 632 -39.49 9.71 -20.01
C HIS A 632 -39.37 8.20 -20.01
N SER A 633 -40.47 7.53 -19.64
CA SER A 633 -40.67 6.08 -19.58
C SER A 633 -39.47 5.34 -19.01
N ALA A 634 -38.91 5.88 -17.91
CA ALA A 634 -37.69 5.35 -17.33
C ALA A 634 -37.98 4.29 -16.26
N THR A 635 -37.25 3.18 -16.33
CA THR A 635 -37.35 2.07 -15.38
C THR A 635 -35.99 1.87 -14.72
N PHE A 636 -35.98 1.79 -13.39
CA PHE A 636 -34.76 1.78 -12.58
C PHE A 636 -34.68 0.55 -11.68
N THR A 637 -33.46 0.07 -11.46
CA THR A 637 -33.15 -1.06 -10.59
C THR A 637 -31.92 -0.78 -9.72
N TRP A 638 -31.85 -1.39 -8.54
CA TRP A 638 -30.71 -1.27 -7.62
C TRP A 638 -29.51 -2.13 -8.01
N SER A 639 -29.76 -3.20 -8.77
CA SER A 639 -28.79 -4.16 -9.32
C SER A 639 -29.34 -4.73 -10.62
N GLN A 640 -28.48 -5.11 -11.57
CA GLN A 640 -28.95 -5.76 -12.81
C GLN A 640 -29.68 -7.08 -12.56
N GLU A 641 -29.41 -7.73 -11.42
CA GLU A 641 -30.03 -9.00 -11.03
C GLU A 641 -31.34 -8.81 -10.24
N SER A 642 -31.62 -7.61 -9.73
CA SER A 642 -32.83 -7.34 -8.95
C SER A 642 -33.98 -6.89 -9.83
N SER A 643 -35.21 -7.20 -9.41
CA SER A 643 -36.41 -6.66 -10.05
C SER A 643 -36.42 -5.12 -10.01
N PRO A 644 -36.95 -4.45 -11.05
CA PRO A 644 -37.00 -2.99 -11.06
C PRO A 644 -37.81 -2.48 -9.87
N CYS A 645 -37.34 -1.40 -9.23
CA CYS A 645 -38.04 -0.77 -8.11
C CYS A 645 -38.88 0.43 -8.55
N LEU A 646 -38.61 0.99 -9.73
CA LEU A 646 -39.38 2.06 -10.33
C LEU A 646 -39.75 1.68 -11.76
N HIS A 647 -41.02 1.81 -12.12
CA HIS A 647 -41.55 1.35 -13.39
C HIS A 647 -42.05 2.51 -14.26
N ARG A 648 -41.48 2.67 -15.46
CA ARG A 648 -41.92 3.58 -16.52
C ARG A 648 -42.31 4.98 -16.03
N ILE A 649 -41.45 5.59 -15.22
CA ILE A 649 -41.67 6.92 -14.65
C ILE A 649 -41.68 7.97 -15.76
N ASN A 650 -42.72 8.82 -15.77
CA ASN A 650 -42.84 9.98 -16.65
C ASN A 650 -43.01 11.23 -15.78
N LEU A 651 -41.99 12.10 -15.72
CA LEU A 651 -41.99 13.28 -14.87
C LEU A 651 -41.28 14.44 -15.58
N THR A 652 -41.94 15.59 -15.67
CA THR A 652 -41.36 16.82 -16.22
C THR A 652 -41.52 17.94 -15.20
N VAL A 653 -40.43 18.56 -14.74
CA VAL A 653 -40.47 19.61 -13.71
C VAL A 653 -39.97 20.94 -14.29
N PRO A 654 -40.78 22.01 -14.29
CA PRO A 654 -40.37 23.32 -14.77
C PRO A 654 -39.37 23.98 -13.82
N GLN A 655 -38.56 24.91 -14.33
CA GLN A 655 -37.59 25.63 -13.52
C GLN A 655 -38.26 26.52 -12.46
N GLY A 656 -37.74 26.49 -11.22
CA GLY A 656 -38.23 27.31 -10.11
C GLY A 656 -39.44 26.73 -9.35
N CYS A 657 -39.94 25.58 -9.80
CA CYS A 657 -41.07 24.88 -9.20
C CYS A 657 -40.70 24.26 -7.84
N LEU A 658 -41.63 24.31 -6.88
CA LEU A 658 -41.65 23.47 -5.69
C LEU A 658 -42.54 22.25 -5.96
N LEU A 659 -41.97 21.05 -5.98
CA LEU A 659 -42.64 19.77 -6.20
C LEU A 659 -42.61 18.94 -4.92
N ALA A 660 -43.76 18.42 -4.49
CA ALA A 660 -43.87 17.48 -3.38
C ALA A 660 -44.10 16.05 -3.89
N VAL A 661 -43.37 15.08 -3.33
CA VAL A 661 -43.53 13.66 -3.61
C VAL A 661 -44.05 12.96 -2.35
N VAL A 662 -45.25 12.39 -2.45
CA VAL A 662 -45.95 11.70 -1.35
C VAL A 662 -46.33 10.28 -1.74
N GLY A 663 -46.57 9.43 -0.75
CA GLY A 663 -46.90 8.03 -0.96
C GLY A 663 -46.68 7.19 0.31
N PRO A 664 -47.20 5.96 0.36
CA PRO A 664 -47.03 5.08 1.51
C PRO A 664 -45.54 4.74 1.75
N VAL A 665 -45.24 4.24 2.95
CA VAL A 665 -43.89 3.76 3.29
C VAL A 665 -43.51 2.62 2.33
N GLY A 666 -42.30 2.65 1.78
CA GLY A 666 -41.86 1.64 0.81
C GLY A 666 -42.29 1.86 -0.65
N ALA A 667 -43.06 2.91 -0.96
CA ALA A 667 -43.52 3.16 -2.34
C ALA A 667 -42.41 3.44 -3.38
N GLY A 668 -41.18 3.75 -2.96
CA GLY A 668 -40.06 4.08 -3.85
C GLY A 668 -39.69 5.57 -3.92
N LYS A 669 -40.14 6.40 -2.98
CA LYS A 669 -39.89 7.86 -2.94
C LYS A 669 -38.40 8.21 -2.92
N SER A 670 -37.63 7.66 -1.97
CA SER A 670 -36.17 7.86 -1.90
C SER A 670 -35.44 7.20 -3.08
N SER A 671 -36.00 6.13 -3.65
CA SER A 671 -35.47 5.51 -4.88
C SER A 671 -35.59 6.47 -6.07
N LEU A 672 -36.67 7.26 -6.16
CA LEU A 672 -36.84 8.27 -7.22
C LEU A 672 -35.76 9.37 -7.10
N LEU A 673 -35.47 9.85 -5.90
CA LEU A 673 -34.38 10.81 -5.67
C LEU A 673 -33.01 10.20 -6.03
N SER A 674 -32.79 8.94 -5.64
CA SER A 674 -31.55 8.22 -5.96
C SER A 674 -31.38 7.98 -7.47
N ALA A 675 -32.48 7.80 -8.21
CA ALA A 675 -32.48 7.71 -9.67
C ALA A 675 -32.13 9.04 -10.33
N LEU A 676 -32.63 10.17 -9.78
CA LEU A 676 -32.24 11.51 -10.21
C LEU A 676 -30.75 11.81 -9.97
N LEU A 677 -30.18 11.26 -8.91
CA LEU A 677 -28.74 11.38 -8.62
C LEU A 677 -27.86 10.48 -9.51
N GLY A 678 -28.46 9.55 -10.26
CA GLY A 678 -27.73 8.56 -11.07
C GLY A 678 -27.15 7.40 -10.26
N GLU A 679 -27.59 7.17 -9.01
CA GLU A 679 -27.13 6.05 -8.19
C GLU A 679 -27.83 4.72 -8.54
N LEU A 680 -29.02 4.78 -9.16
CA LEU A 680 -29.72 3.58 -9.67
C LEU A 680 -29.34 3.29 -11.12
N SER A 681 -29.27 2.00 -11.46
CA SER A 681 -29.07 1.55 -12.83
C SER A 681 -30.36 1.74 -13.64
N LYS A 682 -30.25 2.49 -14.74
CA LYS A 682 -31.33 2.71 -15.70
C LYS A 682 -31.40 1.53 -16.69
N VAL A 683 -32.55 0.86 -16.76
CA VAL A 683 -32.77 -0.25 -17.70
C VAL A 683 -33.27 0.26 -19.04
N GLU A 684 -34.24 1.16 -19.00
CA GLU A 684 -34.88 1.78 -20.18
C GLU A 684 -35.25 3.23 -19.88
N GLY A 685 -35.52 3.99 -20.94
CA GLY A 685 -35.98 5.38 -20.89
C GLY A 685 -34.88 6.44 -20.84
N PHE A 686 -35.29 7.68 -20.64
CA PHE A 686 -34.44 8.87 -20.71
C PHE A 686 -34.60 9.73 -19.46
N ILE A 687 -33.49 10.28 -18.97
CA ILE A 687 -33.44 11.19 -17.82
C ILE A 687 -32.43 12.31 -18.07
N SER A 688 -32.86 13.55 -17.88
CA SER A 688 -32.00 14.74 -18.00
C SER A 688 -32.28 15.75 -16.91
N ILE A 689 -31.20 16.35 -16.39
CA ILE A 689 -31.21 17.37 -15.34
C ILE A 689 -30.37 18.56 -15.80
N LYS A 690 -30.87 19.78 -15.58
CA LYS A 690 -30.17 21.02 -15.90
C LYS A 690 -29.57 21.68 -14.65
N GLY A 691 -28.27 21.94 -14.70
CA GLY A 691 -27.54 22.66 -13.64
C GLY A 691 -27.09 21.78 -12.47
N SER A 692 -26.52 22.40 -11.43
CA SER A 692 -25.98 21.69 -10.27
C SER A 692 -27.09 21.22 -9.32
N VAL A 693 -26.92 20.03 -8.73
CA VAL A 693 -27.86 19.43 -7.77
C VAL A 693 -27.30 19.53 -6.35
N ALA A 694 -28.14 19.89 -5.38
CA ALA A 694 -27.91 19.74 -3.95
C ALA A 694 -28.84 18.67 -3.39
N TYR A 695 -28.32 17.77 -2.56
CA TYR A 695 -29.06 16.66 -1.99
C TYR A 695 -28.98 16.67 -0.47
N MET A 696 -30.13 16.51 0.18
CA MET A 696 -30.23 16.24 1.61
C MET A 696 -30.79 14.82 1.80
N PRO A 697 -30.00 13.87 2.31
CA PRO A 697 -30.47 12.52 2.62
C PRO A 697 -31.35 12.49 3.87
N GLN A 698 -32.21 11.47 3.95
CA GLN A 698 -33.05 11.17 5.12
C GLN A 698 -32.21 10.95 6.39
N GLU A 699 -31.15 10.14 6.29
CA GLU A 699 -30.13 9.99 7.33
C GLU A 699 -29.03 11.05 7.16
N ALA A 700 -28.99 12.01 8.08
CA ALA A 700 -28.04 13.12 8.02
C ALA A 700 -26.59 12.66 8.25
N TRP A 701 -25.73 12.86 7.24
CA TRP A 701 -24.30 12.59 7.33
C TRP A 701 -23.49 13.82 7.72
N VAL A 702 -22.63 13.69 8.73
CA VAL A 702 -21.84 14.78 9.31
C VAL A 702 -20.36 14.39 9.34
N GLN A 703 -19.49 15.29 8.83
CA GLN A 703 -18.05 15.11 8.87
C GLN A 703 -17.50 15.41 10.26
N ASN A 704 -16.41 14.71 10.63
CA ASN A 704 -15.68 14.95 11.88
C ASN A 704 -14.80 16.21 11.79
N THR A 705 -15.44 17.37 11.64
CA THR A 705 -14.83 18.70 11.50
C THR A 705 -15.66 19.72 12.29
N SER A 706 -15.34 21.01 12.17
CA SER A 706 -16.14 22.07 12.81
C SER A 706 -17.53 22.22 12.17
N VAL A 707 -18.47 22.87 12.86
CA VAL A 707 -19.81 23.19 12.29
C VAL A 707 -19.67 24.04 11.02
N VAL A 708 -18.82 25.07 11.04
CA VAL A 708 -18.59 25.94 9.87
C VAL A 708 -18.04 25.17 8.66
N GLU A 709 -17.08 24.27 8.87
CA GLU A 709 -16.52 23.46 7.78
C GLU A 709 -17.56 22.47 7.24
N ASN A 710 -18.41 21.92 8.11
CA ASN A 710 -19.52 21.06 7.70
C ASN A 710 -20.55 21.80 6.82
N VAL A 711 -20.85 23.07 7.11
CA VAL A 711 -21.78 23.88 6.32
C VAL A 711 -21.14 24.37 5.03
N CYS A 712 -19.91 24.89 5.08
CA CYS A 712 -19.20 25.42 3.91
C CYS A 712 -18.80 24.32 2.92
N PHE A 713 -18.45 23.12 3.43
CA PHE A 713 -18.17 21.91 2.66
C PHE A 713 -17.21 22.14 1.47
N GLY A 714 -16.07 22.80 1.74
CA GLY A 714 -15.04 23.11 0.75
C GLY A 714 -15.28 24.37 -0.08
N ARG A 715 -16.37 25.12 0.13
CA ARG A 715 -16.55 26.48 -0.40
C ARG A 715 -15.83 27.50 0.50
N GLU A 716 -15.53 28.66 -0.08
CA GLU A 716 -15.05 29.81 0.68
C GLU A 716 -16.10 30.28 1.70
N LEU A 717 -15.63 30.75 2.85
CA LEU A 717 -16.47 31.24 3.94
C LEU A 717 -16.99 32.65 3.61
N GLU A 718 -18.31 32.78 3.49
CA GLU A 718 -19.02 34.05 3.33
C GLU A 718 -19.82 34.32 4.63
N PRO A 719 -19.30 35.13 5.58
CA PRO A 719 -19.89 35.24 6.93
C PRO A 719 -21.36 35.67 6.92
N ALA A 720 -21.69 36.68 6.11
CA ALA A 720 -23.06 37.21 6.01
C ALA A 720 -24.06 36.23 5.37
N TRP A 721 -23.58 35.28 4.56
CA TRP A 721 -24.43 34.22 4.01
C TRP A 721 -24.56 33.07 5.01
N LEU A 722 -23.46 32.69 5.67
CA LEU A 722 -23.48 31.68 6.72
C LEU A 722 -24.47 32.03 7.83
N ASP A 723 -24.41 33.26 8.38
CA ASP A 723 -25.33 33.68 9.43
C ASP A 723 -26.79 33.63 8.97
N ARG A 724 -27.08 34.08 7.74
CA ARG A 724 -28.44 33.98 7.16
C ARG A 724 -28.92 32.54 7.04
N VAL A 725 -28.05 31.61 6.63
CA VAL A 725 -28.39 30.19 6.51
C VAL A 725 -28.61 29.57 7.89
N LEU A 726 -27.76 29.88 8.88
CA LEU A 726 -27.90 29.37 10.24
C LEU A 726 -29.21 29.84 10.90
N GLU A 727 -29.60 31.10 10.67
CA GLU A 727 -30.86 31.66 11.17
C GLU A 727 -32.08 31.02 10.50
N ALA A 728 -32.06 30.91 9.17
CA ALA A 728 -33.16 30.32 8.41
C ALA A 728 -33.36 28.83 8.70
N CYS A 729 -32.27 28.09 8.95
CA CYS A 729 -32.33 26.69 9.37
C CYS A 729 -32.59 26.50 10.88
N ALA A 730 -32.84 27.58 11.63
CA ALA A 730 -33.01 27.59 13.09
C ALA A 730 -31.86 26.89 13.84
N LEU A 731 -30.64 26.91 13.31
CA LEU A 731 -29.47 26.29 13.93
C LEU A 731 -28.70 27.27 14.83
N ARG A 732 -28.98 28.58 14.70
CA ARG A 732 -28.34 29.63 15.50
C ARG A 732 -28.43 29.42 17.02
N PRO A 733 -29.61 29.10 17.60
CA PRO A 733 -29.71 28.86 19.05
C PRO A 733 -28.86 27.68 19.52
N ASP A 734 -28.73 26.62 18.70
CA ASP A 734 -27.88 25.48 19.01
C ASP A 734 -26.41 25.87 19.01
N VAL A 735 -25.99 26.62 17.98
CA VAL A 735 -24.61 27.08 17.80
C VAL A 735 -24.17 28.00 18.93
N ASP A 736 -25.02 28.95 19.35
CA ASP A 736 -24.70 29.86 20.45
C ASP A 736 -24.57 29.12 21.80
N GLY A 737 -25.22 27.94 21.94
CA GLY A 737 -25.05 27.05 23.07
C GLY A 737 -23.79 26.16 23.02
N PHE A 738 -23.09 26.08 21.90
CA PHE A 738 -21.89 25.25 21.77
C PHE A 738 -20.64 25.92 22.38
N PRO A 739 -19.71 25.15 22.99
CA PRO A 739 -18.54 25.70 23.71
C PRO A 739 -17.65 26.64 22.90
N ALA A 740 -17.54 26.43 21.59
CA ALA A 740 -16.74 27.25 20.67
C ALA A 740 -17.59 27.81 19.50
N GLY A 741 -18.91 27.91 19.69
CA GLY A 741 -19.83 28.38 18.65
C GLY A 741 -19.71 27.56 17.36
N VAL A 742 -19.62 28.25 16.22
CA VAL A 742 -19.46 27.66 14.88
C VAL A 742 -18.15 26.87 14.68
N HIS A 743 -17.15 27.09 15.53
CA HIS A 743 -15.87 26.38 15.47
C HIS A 743 -15.86 25.10 16.31
N THR A 744 -16.97 24.77 16.97
CA THR A 744 -17.09 23.54 17.76
C THR A 744 -16.97 22.31 16.86
N SER A 745 -16.08 21.39 17.25
CA SER A 745 -15.91 20.10 16.57
C SER A 745 -17.09 19.18 16.86
N VAL A 746 -17.74 18.69 15.80
CA VAL A 746 -19.00 17.95 15.92
C VAL A 746 -18.80 16.47 16.32
N GLY A 747 -17.59 15.94 16.14
CA GLY A 747 -17.22 14.56 16.44
C GLY A 747 -17.55 13.58 15.31
N GLU A 748 -17.10 12.33 15.45
CA GLU A 748 -17.32 11.27 14.46
C GLU A 748 -18.83 11.00 14.27
N GLN A 749 -19.31 11.08 13.02
CA GLN A 749 -20.73 11.02 12.65
C GLN A 749 -21.64 11.95 13.49
N GLY A 750 -21.08 13.05 13.98
CA GLY A 750 -21.75 14.02 14.83
C GLY A 750 -22.27 13.44 16.14
N MET A 751 -21.50 12.58 16.81
CA MET A 751 -21.89 11.94 18.09
C MET A 751 -22.34 12.95 19.17
N HIS A 752 -21.92 14.21 19.10
CA HIS A 752 -22.30 15.27 20.03
C HIS A 752 -23.63 15.98 19.68
N LEU A 753 -24.26 15.68 18.54
CA LEU A 753 -25.50 16.31 18.09
C LEU A 753 -26.72 15.41 18.26
N SER A 754 -27.87 16.02 18.54
CA SER A 754 -29.19 15.37 18.47
C SER A 754 -29.59 15.07 17.02
N GLY A 755 -30.55 14.17 16.80
CA GLY A 755 -31.05 13.83 15.46
C GLY A 755 -31.54 15.04 14.67
N GLY A 756 -32.35 15.90 15.31
CA GLY A 756 -32.84 17.14 14.71
C GLY A 756 -31.74 18.16 14.41
N GLN A 757 -30.71 18.26 15.25
CA GLN A 757 -29.53 19.11 14.97
C GLN A 757 -28.75 18.59 13.75
N LYS A 758 -28.57 17.28 13.62
CA LYS A 758 -27.91 16.68 12.45
C LYS A 758 -28.68 16.96 11.16
N GLN A 759 -30.02 16.82 11.18
CA GLN A 759 -30.86 17.13 10.03
C GLN A 759 -30.75 18.61 9.63
N ARG A 760 -30.87 19.54 10.59
CA ARG A 760 -30.72 20.98 10.33
C ARG A 760 -29.33 21.35 9.80
N LEU A 761 -28.27 20.73 10.31
CA LEU A 761 -26.91 20.92 9.79
C LEU A 761 -26.76 20.40 8.35
N SER A 762 -27.34 19.23 8.04
CA SER A 762 -27.37 18.67 6.68
C SER A 762 -28.14 19.59 5.70
N LEU A 763 -29.28 20.14 6.15
CA LEU A 763 -30.05 21.11 5.38
C LEU A 763 -29.27 22.40 5.15
N ALA A 764 -28.64 22.96 6.19
CA ALA A 764 -27.82 24.15 6.09
C ALA A 764 -26.69 23.99 5.05
N ARG A 765 -26.03 22.81 5.03
CA ARG A 765 -25.03 22.47 4.01
C ARG A 765 -25.60 22.50 2.60
N ALA A 766 -26.78 21.92 2.38
CA ALA A 766 -27.44 21.94 1.07
C ALA A 766 -27.77 23.38 0.65
N VAL A 767 -28.38 24.18 1.53
CA VAL A 767 -28.77 25.58 1.25
C VAL A 767 -27.55 26.44 0.94
N TYR A 768 -26.46 26.31 1.72
CA TYR A 768 -25.25 27.11 1.54
C TYR A 768 -24.63 26.94 0.14
N ARG A 769 -24.81 25.78 -0.51
CA ARG A 769 -24.24 25.44 -1.82
C ARG A 769 -24.75 26.32 -2.98
N LYS A 770 -25.92 26.96 -2.85
CA LYS A 770 -26.63 27.75 -3.90
C LYS A 770 -26.78 26.95 -5.22
N ALA A 771 -27.37 25.76 -5.17
CA ALA A 771 -27.52 24.88 -6.33
C ALA A 771 -28.75 25.22 -7.21
N ALA A 772 -28.79 24.80 -8.47
CA ALA A 772 -29.95 25.01 -9.34
C ALA A 772 -31.16 24.12 -8.96
N VAL A 773 -30.88 22.89 -8.51
CA VAL A 773 -31.88 21.87 -8.11
C VAL A 773 -31.61 21.42 -6.69
N TYR A 774 -32.66 21.38 -5.86
CA TYR A 774 -32.62 20.87 -4.49
C TYR A 774 -33.47 19.59 -4.38
N LEU A 775 -32.85 18.50 -3.96
CA LEU A 775 -33.50 17.22 -3.66
C LEU A 775 -33.49 17.02 -2.14
N LEU A 776 -34.65 17.08 -1.51
CA LEU A 776 -34.81 17.02 -0.05
C LEU A 776 -35.57 15.75 0.32
N ASP A 777 -34.89 14.81 0.98
CA ASP A 777 -35.49 13.55 1.45
C ASP A 777 -35.91 13.66 2.91
N ASP A 778 -37.20 13.96 3.13
CA ASP A 778 -37.88 14.11 4.41
C ASP A 778 -37.15 14.99 5.46
N PRO A 779 -36.88 16.27 5.14
CA PRO A 779 -36.05 17.15 5.95
C PRO A 779 -36.61 17.52 7.32
N MET A 780 -37.89 17.21 7.58
CA MET A 780 -38.60 17.58 8.81
C MET A 780 -38.91 16.39 9.72
N ALA A 781 -38.49 15.17 9.37
CA ALA A 781 -38.90 13.93 10.06
C ALA A 781 -38.49 13.87 11.54
N ALA A 782 -37.31 14.40 11.90
CA ALA A 782 -36.80 14.39 13.28
C ALA A 782 -36.92 15.75 13.97
N LEU A 783 -37.77 16.64 13.45
CA LEU A 783 -37.95 18.01 13.94
C LEU A 783 -39.32 18.19 14.58
N ASP A 784 -39.36 18.99 15.65
CA ASP A 784 -40.61 19.42 16.26
C ASP A 784 -41.44 20.25 15.27
N ALA A 785 -42.77 20.18 15.35
CA ALA A 785 -43.67 20.84 14.42
C ALA A 785 -43.40 22.35 14.25
N HIS A 786 -43.08 23.06 15.34
CA HIS A 786 -42.74 24.48 15.29
C HIS A 786 -41.45 24.76 14.51
N VAL A 787 -40.41 23.96 14.74
CA VAL A 787 -39.12 24.08 14.04
C VAL A 787 -39.27 23.70 12.56
N GLY A 788 -40.04 22.64 12.29
CA GLY A 788 -40.39 22.23 10.93
C GLY A 788 -41.10 23.35 10.16
N GLN A 789 -42.10 23.99 10.78
CA GLN A 789 -42.81 25.12 10.16
C GLN A 789 -41.91 26.32 9.90
N HIS A 790 -41.01 26.65 10.84
CA HIS A 790 -40.02 27.72 10.64
C HIS A 790 -39.13 27.44 9.43
N ILE A 791 -38.58 26.23 9.33
CA ILE A 791 -37.73 25.82 8.20
C ILE A 791 -38.50 25.82 6.89
N PHE A 792 -39.75 25.35 6.90
CA PHE A 792 -40.59 25.39 5.71
C PHE A 792 -40.79 26.83 5.25
N ASN A 793 -41.15 27.75 6.14
CA ASN A 793 -41.42 29.14 5.80
C ASN A 793 -40.16 29.91 5.36
N GLN A 794 -39.05 29.72 6.06
CA GLN A 794 -37.81 30.49 5.86
C GLN A 794 -36.88 29.91 4.80
N VAL A 795 -36.97 28.61 4.50
CA VAL A 795 -36.04 27.93 3.57
C VAL A 795 -36.76 27.37 2.36
N ILE A 796 -37.72 26.45 2.55
CA ILE A 796 -38.21 25.56 1.48
C ILE A 796 -39.34 26.21 0.68
N GLY A 797 -40.29 26.82 1.38
CA GLY A 797 -41.58 27.27 0.86
C GLY A 797 -41.53 28.51 -0.04
N PRO A 798 -42.70 29.05 -0.40
CA PRO A 798 -42.87 30.15 -1.36
C PRO A 798 -42.54 31.54 -0.80
N GLY A 799 -41.91 31.63 0.38
CA GLY A 799 -41.30 32.84 0.92
C GLY A 799 -39.86 32.63 1.38
N GLY A 800 -39.33 31.42 1.17
CA GLY A 800 -38.05 31.00 1.74
C GLY A 800 -36.84 31.35 0.87
N LEU A 801 -35.65 31.17 1.45
CA LEU A 801 -34.36 31.43 0.79
C LEU A 801 -34.20 30.73 -0.57
N LEU A 802 -34.79 29.55 -0.75
CA LEU A 802 -34.63 28.76 -1.97
C LEU A 802 -35.53 29.21 -3.14
N GLN A 803 -36.41 30.19 -2.96
CA GLN A 803 -37.19 30.73 -4.08
C GLN A 803 -36.40 31.72 -4.95
N GLY A 804 -35.30 32.25 -4.42
CA GLY A 804 -34.52 33.33 -5.03
C GLY A 804 -35.14 34.70 -4.79
N THR A 805 -34.33 35.70 -4.47
CA THR A 805 -34.78 37.09 -4.29
C THR A 805 -35.21 37.67 -5.63
N LYS A 806 -36.50 38.06 -5.76
CA LYS A 806 -36.87 39.15 -6.66
C LYS A 806 -36.20 40.41 -6.12
N ASP A 807 -35.00 40.73 -6.60
CA ASP A 807 -34.34 41.98 -6.24
C ASP A 807 -35.24 43.16 -6.64
N SER A 808 -35.91 43.74 -5.65
CA SER A 808 -36.79 44.90 -5.74
C SER A 808 -36.02 46.22 -5.95
N ARG A 809 -34.81 46.17 -6.53
CA ARG A 809 -33.95 47.33 -6.78
C ARG A 809 -34.05 47.91 -8.20
N SER A 810 -34.95 47.44 -9.06
CA SER A 810 -35.11 48.02 -10.42
C SER A 810 -36.03 49.25 -10.51
N THR A 811 -36.64 49.68 -9.40
CA THR A 811 -37.43 50.93 -9.32
C THR A 811 -36.72 52.07 -8.60
N ARG A 812 -35.45 52.34 -8.97
CA ARG A 812 -34.89 53.69 -8.88
C ARG A 812 -34.14 54.00 -10.17
N SER A 813 -34.91 54.47 -11.16
CA SER A 813 -34.41 55.31 -12.23
C SER A 813 -33.76 56.56 -11.62
N GLY A 814 -32.51 56.83 -11.98
CA GLY A 814 -31.84 58.08 -11.60
C GLY A 814 -30.31 57.99 -11.59
N ALA A 815 -29.71 58.63 -12.61
CA ALA A 815 -28.30 59.04 -12.73
C ALA A 815 -27.27 57.98 -13.18
N LEU A 816 -26.94 58.08 -14.48
CA LEU A 816 -25.77 57.49 -15.13
C LEU A 816 -24.56 58.42 -14.90
N PRO A 817 -23.38 57.93 -14.46
CA PRO A 817 -22.12 58.59 -14.78
C PRO A 817 -21.39 57.80 -15.87
N THR A 818 -21.03 58.52 -16.91
CA THR A 818 -20.16 58.11 -18.02
C THR A 818 -18.85 57.49 -17.53
N ARG A 819 -18.49 56.30 -18.05
CA ARG A 819 -17.14 55.74 -17.91
C ARG A 819 -16.64 55.17 -19.25
N SER A 820 -15.37 55.45 -19.52
CA SER A 820 -14.58 55.19 -20.72
C SER A 820 -14.33 53.70 -21.03
N PRO A 821 -14.02 53.35 -22.30
CA PRO A 821 -13.83 51.97 -22.73
C PRO A 821 -12.42 51.47 -22.38
N GLY A 822 -12.33 50.33 -21.69
CA GLY A 822 -11.05 49.67 -21.43
C GLY A 822 -11.17 48.43 -20.57
N THR A 823 -11.06 47.26 -21.22
CA THR A 823 -10.81 45.93 -20.63
C THR A 823 -11.71 45.48 -19.48
N THR A 824 -12.87 44.89 -19.83
CA THR A 824 -13.63 44.03 -18.92
C THR A 824 -12.99 42.63 -18.87
N PRO A 825 -12.72 42.07 -17.68
CA PRO A 825 -12.41 40.65 -17.54
C PRO A 825 -13.64 39.82 -17.97
N PRO A 826 -13.48 38.54 -18.36
CA PRO A 826 -14.62 37.69 -18.69
C PRO A 826 -15.60 37.66 -17.51
N PRO A 827 -16.92 37.69 -17.76
CA PRO A 827 -17.91 37.65 -16.69
C PRO A 827 -17.73 36.34 -15.91
N ASN A 828 -17.56 36.47 -14.60
CA ASN A 828 -17.50 35.34 -13.69
C ASN A 828 -18.86 34.60 -13.75
N PRO A 829 -18.92 33.32 -14.17
CA PRO A 829 -20.18 32.60 -14.33
C PRO A 829 -21.00 32.49 -13.03
N GLN A 830 -20.35 32.62 -11.87
CA GLN A 830 -20.98 32.61 -10.55
C GLN A 830 -21.82 33.87 -10.25
N LEU A 831 -21.54 35.02 -10.87
CA LEU A 831 -22.33 36.25 -10.67
C LEU A 831 -23.64 36.27 -11.47
N GLN A 832 -23.81 35.38 -12.45
CA GLN A 832 -25.02 35.26 -13.27
C GLN A 832 -26.10 34.35 -12.65
N GLU A 833 -25.77 33.58 -11.62
CA GLU A 833 -26.69 32.65 -10.95
C GLU A 833 -27.51 33.30 -9.82
N ALA A 834 -27.14 34.50 -9.35
CA ALA A 834 -27.70 35.14 -8.16
C ALA A 834 -29.16 35.64 -8.27
N GLY A 835 -29.80 35.52 -9.44
CA GLY A 835 -31.17 35.99 -9.68
C GLY A 835 -32.15 34.94 -10.23
N ARG A 836 -31.84 33.64 -10.13
CA ARG A 836 -32.68 32.56 -10.68
C ARG A 836 -33.43 31.82 -9.57
N ALA A 837 -34.72 31.59 -9.79
CA ALA A 837 -35.52 30.73 -8.91
C ALA A 837 -35.00 29.29 -8.94
N HIS A 838 -34.84 28.67 -7.77
CA HIS A 838 -34.32 27.31 -7.65
C HIS A 838 -35.46 26.27 -7.73
N THR A 839 -35.21 25.17 -8.43
CA THR A 839 -36.14 24.04 -8.50
C THR A 839 -35.99 23.18 -7.25
N ARG A 840 -37.09 22.80 -6.61
CA ARG A 840 -37.10 22.09 -5.32
C ARG A 840 -37.99 20.85 -5.42
N ILE A 841 -37.43 19.69 -5.11
CA ILE A 841 -38.18 18.44 -4.95
C ILE A 841 -38.11 18.04 -3.48
N LEU A 842 -39.28 17.97 -2.85
CA LEU A 842 -39.46 17.64 -1.46
C LEU A 842 -40.19 16.29 -1.34
N VAL A 843 -39.49 15.26 -0.90
CA VAL A 843 -40.12 14.03 -0.40
C VAL A 843 -40.52 14.28 1.04
N THR A 844 -41.78 14.04 1.40
CA THR A 844 -42.22 14.27 2.79
C THR A 844 -43.41 13.40 3.17
N HIS A 845 -43.46 13.06 4.46
CA HIS A 845 -44.65 12.47 5.10
C HIS A 845 -45.55 13.53 5.74
N ALA A 846 -45.12 14.78 5.82
CA ALA A 846 -45.89 15.89 6.37
C ALA A 846 -46.98 16.35 5.37
N LEU A 847 -48.19 15.80 5.51
CA LEU A 847 -49.30 16.13 4.59
C LEU A 847 -49.81 17.56 4.72
N HIS A 848 -49.58 18.23 5.85
CA HIS A 848 -50.09 19.59 6.13
C HIS A 848 -49.45 20.69 5.26
N ILE A 849 -48.27 20.45 4.68
CA ILE A 849 -47.58 21.43 3.81
C ILE A 849 -48.01 21.35 2.34
N LEU A 850 -48.73 20.30 1.93
CA LEU A 850 -49.16 20.06 0.54
C LEU A 850 -49.95 21.20 -0.11
N PRO A 851 -50.81 21.97 0.59
CA PRO A 851 -51.51 23.10 -0.01
C PRO A 851 -50.60 24.26 -0.45
N GLN A 852 -49.35 24.32 0.04
CA GLN A 852 -48.40 25.41 -0.22
C GLN A 852 -47.38 25.07 -1.31
N VAL A 853 -47.56 23.93 -1.98
CA VAL A 853 -46.65 23.36 -2.98
C VAL A 853 -47.22 23.59 -4.37
N ASP A 854 -46.39 23.89 -5.37
CA ASP A 854 -46.87 24.17 -6.73
C ASP A 854 -47.44 22.91 -7.40
N TRP A 855 -46.79 21.77 -7.17
CA TRP A 855 -47.15 20.50 -7.81
C TRP A 855 -46.95 19.31 -6.86
N ILE A 856 -47.82 18.30 -6.95
CA ILE A 856 -47.76 17.09 -6.13
C ILE A 856 -47.72 15.86 -7.02
N VAL A 857 -46.86 14.91 -6.67
CA VAL A 857 -46.76 13.57 -7.26
C VAL A 857 -47.04 12.53 -6.19
N VAL A 858 -48.03 11.68 -6.44
CA VAL A 858 -48.37 10.54 -5.58
C VAL A 858 -47.75 9.28 -6.17
N LEU A 859 -46.87 8.65 -5.40
CA LEU A 859 -46.12 7.47 -5.80
C LEU A 859 -46.68 6.24 -5.05
N ALA A 860 -47.02 5.19 -5.80
CA ALA A 860 -47.54 3.93 -5.27
C ALA A 860 -46.91 2.76 -6.03
N ASP A 861 -46.46 1.73 -5.31
CA ASP A 861 -45.85 0.51 -5.89
C ASP A 861 -44.78 0.77 -6.97
N GLY A 862 -43.93 1.78 -6.75
CA GLY A 862 -42.84 2.12 -7.68
C GLY A 862 -43.30 2.81 -8.97
N ALA A 863 -44.55 3.24 -9.08
CA ALA A 863 -45.08 4.00 -10.21
C ALA A 863 -45.73 5.32 -9.76
N ILE A 864 -45.84 6.28 -10.70
CA ILE A 864 -46.61 7.50 -10.46
C ILE A 864 -48.09 7.17 -10.62
N ALA A 865 -48.85 7.23 -9.53
CA ALA A 865 -50.29 7.00 -9.54
C ALA A 865 -51.03 8.25 -10.05
N GLU A 866 -50.70 9.42 -9.47
CA GLU A 866 -51.35 10.68 -9.79
C GLU A 866 -50.38 11.85 -9.72
N MET A 867 -50.64 12.89 -10.50
CA MET A 867 -49.92 14.16 -10.48
C MET A 867 -50.86 15.32 -10.78
N GLY A 868 -50.66 16.47 -10.12
CA GLY A 868 -51.54 17.63 -10.26
C GLY A 868 -51.37 18.64 -9.13
N SER A 869 -52.00 19.80 -9.25
CA SER A 869 -52.07 20.76 -8.14
C SER A 869 -52.91 20.18 -6.99
N TYR A 870 -52.74 20.71 -5.77
CA TYR A 870 -53.46 20.21 -4.60
C TYR A 870 -54.99 20.22 -4.79
N GLN A 871 -55.52 21.30 -5.38
CA GLN A 871 -56.96 21.43 -5.67
C GLN A 871 -57.42 20.42 -6.73
N GLU A 872 -56.66 20.22 -7.81
CA GLU A 872 -56.98 19.24 -8.85
C GLU A 872 -57.05 17.80 -8.30
N LEU A 873 -56.11 17.43 -7.43
CA LEU A 873 -56.05 16.09 -6.86
C LEU A 873 -57.15 15.85 -5.82
N LEU A 874 -57.53 16.87 -5.05
CA LEU A 874 -58.71 16.82 -4.16
C LEU A 874 -60.00 16.57 -4.95
N HIS A 875 -60.18 17.23 -6.10
CA HIS A 875 -61.36 17.02 -6.96
C HIS A 875 -61.41 15.62 -7.58
N LYS A 876 -60.25 15.01 -7.87
CA LYS A 876 -60.16 13.65 -8.45
C LYS A 876 -60.54 12.53 -7.46
N LYS A 877 -60.57 12.80 -6.14
CA LYS A 877 -60.82 11.79 -5.08
C LYS A 877 -59.99 10.50 -5.25
N GLY A 878 -58.74 10.69 -5.65
CA GLY A 878 -57.83 9.62 -6.02
C GLY A 878 -56.95 9.11 -4.88
N ALA A 879 -55.78 8.59 -5.23
CA ALA A 879 -54.78 8.03 -4.32
C ALA A 879 -54.33 9.03 -3.23
N LEU A 880 -54.31 10.35 -3.53
CA LEU A 880 -54.00 11.37 -2.53
C LEU A 880 -55.05 11.43 -1.41
N MET A 881 -56.33 11.29 -1.75
CA MET A 881 -57.42 11.36 -0.77
C MET A 881 -57.37 10.16 0.18
N GLY A 882 -57.06 8.97 -0.35
CA GLY A 882 -56.85 7.78 0.47
C GLY A 882 -55.72 7.94 1.49
N LEU A 883 -54.64 8.66 1.14
CA LEU A 883 -53.56 8.98 2.09
C LEU A 883 -53.99 10.00 3.15
N LEU A 884 -54.80 11.00 2.78
CA LEU A 884 -55.32 12.00 3.71
C LEU A 884 -56.33 11.38 4.69
N ASP A 885 -57.20 10.49 4.23
CA ASP A 885 -58.17 9.78 5.07
C ASP A 885 -57.47 8.83 6.06
N GLN A 886 -56.43 8.12 5.62
CA GLN A 886 -55.61 7.27 6.49
C GLN A 886 -54.86 8.08 7.56
N ALA A 887 -54.42 9.30 7.24
CA ALA A 887 -53.78 10.19 8.20
C ALA A 887 -54.78 10.92 9.13
N GLY A 888 -56.04 11.03 8.71
CA GLY A 888 -57.13 11.69 9.45
C GLY A 888 -57.89 10.80 10.43
N GLN A 889 -57.69 9.47 10.39
CA GLN A 889 -58.23 8.57 11.41
C GLN A 889 -57.35 8.62 12.68
N PRO A 890 -57.87 9.01 13.85
CA PRO A 890 -57.12 8.91 15.10
C PRO A 890 -56.89 7.42 15.41
N GLY A 891 -55.64 6.98 15.29
CA GLY A 891 -55.22 5.63 15.66
C GLY A 891 -55.26 5.45 17.17
N ASP A 892 -56.22 4.66 17.64
CA ASP A 892 -56.21 4.00 18.94
C ASP A 892 -55.13 2.90 18.93
N SER A 893 -53.91 3.28 19.26
CA SER A 893 -52.81 2.34 19.50
C SER A 893 -51.74 3.05 20.34
N GLY A 894 -51.81 2.88 21.66
CA GLY A 894 -50.78 3.45 22.53
C GLY A 894 -50.98 3.44 24.04
N GLU A 895 -51.90 2.68 24.64
CA GLU A 895 -51.88 2.42 26.09
C GLU A 895 -51.56 0.95 26.35
N GLY A 896 -50.26 0.66 26.44
CA GLY A 896 -49.75 -0.60 27.01
C GLY A 896 -49.53 -0.41 28.50
N GLU A 897 -50.61 -0.49 29.29
CA GLU A 897 -50.49 -0.69 30.72
C GLU A 897 -49.96 -2.09 31.03
N THR A 898 -49.15 -2.13 32.07
CA THR A 898 -48.33 -3.24 32.51
C THR A 898 -49.14 -4.07 33.50
N GLU A 899 -49.65 -5.25 33.12
CA GLU A 899 -50.18 -6.22 34.09
C GLU A 899 -49.58 -7.62 33.90
N LEU A 900 -48.55 -7.84 34.73
CA LEU A 900 -48.31 -8.99 35.59
C LEU A 900 -49.17 -10.26 35.34
N TRP A 901 -48.50 -11.33 34.88
CA TRP A 901 -49.04 -12.69 34.89
C TRP A 901 -48.99 -13.28 36.31
N THR A 902 -50.15 -13.61 36.87
CA THR A 902 -50.28 -14.62 37.94
C THR A 902 -51.40 -15.61 37.66
N SER A 903 -50.99 -16.87 37.48
CA SER A 903 -51.60 -18.11 37.99
C SER A 903 -52.98 -18.61 37.50
N THR A 904 -52.92 -19.80 36.87
CA THR A 904 -53.79 -21.00 37.03
C THR A 904 -55.29 -20.94 36.70
N LYS A 905 -55.74 -21.72 35.70
CA LYS A 905 -56.35 -23.08 35.86
C LYS A 905 -56.98 -23.60 34.56
N ASP A 906 -56.72 -24.87 34.26
CA ASP A 906 -57.52 -25.80 33.43
C ASP A 906 -59.02 -25.81 33.82
N PRO A 907 -59.98 -26.10 32.90
CA PRO A 907 -60.31 -27.50 32.58
C PRO A 907 -60.80 -27.84 31.14
N ARG A 908 -60.38 -29.05 30.75
CA ARG A 908 -60.97 -30.11 29.88
C ARG A 908 -62.31 -29.89 29.13
N ASP A 909 -62.24 -30.33 27.87
CA ASP A 909 -63.17 -31.16 27.07
C ASP A 909 -64.67 -30.80 26.93
N SER A 910 -65.08 -30.50 25.69
CA SER A 910 -66.08 -31.32 24.98
C SER A 910 -66.16 -31.01 23.47
N SER A 911 -66.27 -32.10 22.72
CA SER A 911 -66.27 -32.28 21.27
C SER A 911 -67.63 -32.00 20.59
N ALA A 912 -67.62 -31.56 19.32
CA ALA A 912 -68.35 -32.19 18.20
C ALA A 912 -68.19 -31.35 16.91
N GLY A 913 -67.69 -31.96 15.84
CA GLY A 913 -67.32 -31.28 14.60
C GLY A 913 -68.31 -31.38 13.45
N ARG A 914 -67.88 -30.87 12.28
CA ARG A 914 -68.09 -31.43 10.94
C ARG A 914 -67.19 -30.73 9.91
N ARG A 915 -66.38 -31.54 9.20
CA ARG A 915 -65.80 -31.23 7.87
C ARG A 915 -66.86 -31.48 6.78
N PRO A 916 -66.61 -31.06 5.52
CA PRO A 916 -66.07 -32.02 4.56
C PRO A 916 -64.86 -31.52 3.72
N GLU A 917 -64.21 -32.53 3.13
CA GLU A 917 -63.04 -32.67 2.25
C GLU A 917 -63.03 -31.80 0.97
N LEU A 918 -61.96 -31.56 0.19
CA LEU A 918 -61.23 -32.50 -0.70
C LEU A 918 -60.06 -31.76 -1.46
N ARG A 919 -58.83 -32.31 -1.37
CA ARG A 919 -58.01 -32.93 -2.48
C ARG A 919 -57.36 -32.09 -3.65
N PRO A 920 -56.35 -32.64 -4.40
CA PRO A 920 -54.92 -32.26 -4.27
C PRO A 920 -54.09 -32.22 -5.60
N GLU A 921 -52.75 -32.36 -5.47
CA GLU A 921 -51.66 -32.60 -6.48
C GLU A 921 -50.96 -31.35 -7.06
N ARG A 922 -49.63 -31.26 -7.27
CA ARG A 922 -48.59 -32.23 -7.70
C ARG A 922 -47.20 -31.95 -7.11
N SER A 923 -46.33 -32.94 -7.31
CA SER A 923 -45.07 -33.22 -6.63
C SER A 923 -43.85 -33.22 -7.58
N ILE A 924 -42.67 -33.00 -6.98
CA ILE A 924 -41.33 -33.62 -7.24
C ILE A 924 -40.62 -33.36 -8.59
N LYS A 925 -39.36 -32.89 -8.52
CA LYS A 925 -38.15 -33.63 -8.99
C LYS A 925 -36.83 -32.96 -8.58
N SER A 926 -35.81 -33.80 -8.53
CA SER A 926 -34.56 -33.78 -7.77
C SER A 926 -33.34 -34.11 -8.67
N VAL A 927 -32.13 -34.14 -8.05
CA VAL A 927 -30.91 -34.95 -8.41
C VAL A 927 -29.86 -34.24 -9.32
N PRO A 928 -28.51 -34.52 -9.25
CA PRO A 928 -27.81 -35.66 -8.59
C PRO A 928 -26.59 -35.41 -7.69
N GLU A 929 -26.32 -36.46 -6.90
CA GLU A 929 -25.04 -36.92 -6.36
C GLU A 929 -24.79 -38.37 -6.84
N LYS A 930 -23.53 -38.74 -7.13
CA LYS A 930 -22.99 -40.11 -7.25
C LYS A 930 -21.45 -40.00 -7.10
N ASP A 931 -20.71 -40.89 -6.46
CA ASP A 931 -20.84 -42.35 -6.42
C ASP A 931 -20.00 -42.98 -5.26
N ARG A 932 -20.56 -44.05 -4.66
CA ARG A 932 -19.96 -45.33 -4.20
C ARG A 932 -19.38 -45.55 -2.78
N THR A 933 -20.07 -46.48 -2.10
CA THR A 933 -19.73 -47.47 -1.05
C THR A 933 -18.95 -48.69 -1.66
N PRO A 934 -18.57 -49.83 -0.96
CA PRO A 934 -19.26 -50.50 0.17
C PRO A 934 -18.48 -51.40 1.18
N SER A 935 -19.31 -52.07 2.02
CA SER A 935 -19.17 -53.32 2.83
C SER A 935 -18.93 -53.17 4.34
N GLU A 936 -19.91 -53.51 5.21
CA GLU A 936 -20.31 -54.84 5.76
C GLU A 936 -19.44 -55.23 6.99
N ALA A 937 -19.86 -55.86 8.09
CA ALA A 937 -21.13 -56.31 8.66
C ALA A 937 -20.86 -56.79 10.13
N GLN A 938 -21.93 -56.96 10.91
CA GLN A 938 -22.16 -57.97 11.99
C GLN A 938 -21.63 -57.83 13.45
N THR A 939 -22.62 -58.04 14.34
CA THR A 939 -22.66 -58.76 15.65
C THR A 939 -22.08 -58.18 16.94
N GLY A 940 -22.99 -57.88 17.90
CA GLY A 940 -23.19 -58.69 19.13
C GLY A 940 -22.21 -58.59 20.31
N VAL A 941 -22.70 -58.06 21.43
CA VAL A 941 -22.13 -57.93 22.80
C VAL A 941 -21.87 -59.32 23.45
N PRO A 942 -20.86 -59.52 24.35
CA PRO A 942 -21.11 -59.57 25.81
C PRO A 942 -19.97 -59.16 26.80
N LEU A 943 -20.41 -58.62 27.95
CA LEU A 943 -20.04 -58.86 29.38
C LEU A 943 -18.57 -59.00 29.83
N ASP A 944 -18.11 -58.16 30.80
CA ASP A 944 -18.20 -58.41 32.26
C ASP A 944 -17.55 -57.26 33.08
N ASP A 945 -18.20 -56.94 34.21
CA ASP A 945 -17.76 -56.08 35.32
C ASP A 945 -17.30 -57.03 36.46
N PRO A 946 -16.42 -56.65 37.43
CA PRO A 946 -16.98 -56.08 38.68
C PRO A 946 -16.07 -55.15 39.52
N ASP A 947 -16.76 -54.46 40.45
CA ASP A 947 -16.35 -54.03 41.82
C ASP A 947 -15.93 -52.57 42.14
N ARG A 948 -16.99 -51.74 42.36
CA ARG A 948 -17.42 -51.05 43.62
C ARG A 948 -16.56 -50.01 44.38
N ALA A 949 -17.06 -48.75 44.31
CA ALA A 949 -17.68 -47.91 45.39
C ALA A 949 -16.85 -47.39 46.61
N PRO A 950 -17.35 -46.43 47.45
CA PRO A 950 -18.29 -45.31 47.27
C PRO A 950 -17.82 -43.95 47.89
N TRP A 951 -18.61 -42.89 47.67
CA TRP A 951 -18.59 -41.58 48.33
C TRP A 951 -18.89 -41.61 49.84
N PRO A 952 -18.56 -40.53 50.58
CA PRO A 952 -19.54 -39.98 51.52
C PRO A 952 -19.68 -38.44 51.49
N THR A 953 -20.85 -38.01 51.95
CA THR A 953 -21.36 -36.65 52.19
C THR A 953 -20.90 -36.04 53.52
N GLY A 954 -20.83 -34.71 53.62
CA GLY A 954 -20.85 -33.99 54.91
C GLY A 954 -20.58 -32.48 54.81
N LYS A 955 -21.49 -31.67 55.38
CA LYS A 955 -21.51 -30.19 55.43
C LYS A 955 -20.43 -29.60 56.35
N ASP A 956 -19.99 -28.36 56.08
CA ASP A 956 -20.17 -27.21 57.00
C ASP A 956 -19.66 -25.87 56.42
N SER A 957 -20.37 -24.82 56.82
CA SER A 957 -20.35 -23.40 56.43
C SER A 957 -19.17 -22.59 56.97
N VAL A 958 -18.59 -21.63 56.21
CA VAL A 958 -18.03 -20.36 56.74
C VAL A 958 -18.03 -19.20 55.70
N GLN A 959 -18.86 -18.20 56.02
CA GLN A 959 -18.80 -16.72 55.86
C GLN A 959 -18.15 -15.95 54.68
N TYR A 960 -18.99 -15.05 54.15
CA TYR A 960 -18.68 -13.81 53.43
C TYR A 960 -17.89 -12.79 54.27
N GLY A 961 -16.84 -12.21 53.68
CA GLY A 961 -16.18 -10.99 54.17
C GLY A 961 -16.53 -9.78 53.30
N ARG A 962 -17.45 -8.93 53.79
CA ARG A 962 -17.78 -7.61 53.26
C ARG A 962 -16.80 -6.60 53.86
N VAL A 963 -16.01 -5.89 53.06
CA VAL A 963 -15.29 -4.68 53.53
C VAL A 963 -15.93 -3.45 52.90
N SER A 964 -16.39 -2.59 53.79
CA SER A 964 -17.10 -1.34 53.59
C SER A 964 -16.24 -0.28 52.93
N THR A 965 -16.85 0.44 51.99
CA THR A 965 -16.45 1.78 51.58
C THR A 965 -16.71 2.75 52.73
N SER A 966 -15.67 3.45 53.18
CA SER A 966 -15.85 4.68 53.96
C SER A 966 -15.03 5.81 53.34
N SER A 967 -15.71 6.95 53.25
CA SER A 967 -15.30 8.21 52.67
C SER A 967 -14.23 8.91 53.49
N ALA A 968 -13.18 9.44 52.85
CA ALA A 968 -12.51 10.65 53.31
C ALA A 968 -11.76 11.33 52.15
N ARG A 969 -12.02 12.64 51.99
CA ARG A 969 -11.33 13.57 51.08
C ARG A 969 -9.82 13.64 51.36
N PRO A 970 -8.95 13.96 50.39
CA PRO A 970 -7.65 14.53 50.68
C PRO A 970 -7.66 16.05 50.43
N SER A 971 -7.03 16.78 51.34
CA SER A 971 -6.52 18.13 51.11
C SER A 971 -4.98 18.11 51.33
N PRO A 972 -4.25 19.10 50.79
CA PRO A 972 -2.93 18.90 50.18
C PRO A 972 -1.75 19.28 51.09
N ALA A 973 -0.58 18.68 50.87
CA ALA A 973 0.75 19.34 50.82
C ALA A 973 1.92 18.34 50.95
N THR A 974 3.10 18.79 50.47
CA THR A 974 4.48 18.25 50.58
C THR A 974 4.79 17.03 49.70
N ALA A 975 5.38 17.15 48.50
CA ALA A 975 6.63 17.78 48.05
C ALA A 975 7.93 17.12 48.56
N ALA A 976 8.71 16.64 47.59
CA ALA A 976 10.16 16.37 47.56
C ALA A 976 10.67 14.91 47.70
N ALA A 977 11.48 14.54 46.68
CA ALA A 977 12.49 13.48 46.59
C ALA A 977 11.99 12.02 46.72
N SER A 978 12.30 11.07 45.83
CA SER A 978 13.57 10.83 45.14
C SER A 978 13.33 9.98 43.88
N ARG A 979 14.07 10.30 42.80
CA ARG A 979 14.19 9.46 41.60
C ARG A 979 15.02 8.22 41.96
N ALA A 980 14.40 7.04 41.96
CA ALA A 980 15.11 5.78 41.89
C ALA A 980 15.01 5.23 40.46
N GLN A 981 16.15 5.24 39.76
CA GLN A 981 16.37 4.55 38.50
C GLN A 981 16.20 3.04 38.71
N VAL A 982 15.26 2.43 37.98
CA VAL A 982 15.27 0.98 37.77
C VAL A 982 16.23 0.69 36.62
N LEU A 983 17.45 0.29 36.99
CA LEU A 983 18.42 -0.36 36.12
C LEU A 983 17.86 -1.71 35.67
N LEU A 984 17.56 -1.84 34.38
CA LEU A 984 17.45 -3.13 33.69
C LEU A 984 18.86 -3.56 33.26
N PRO A 985 19.28 -4.81 33.47
CA PRO A 985 20.64 -5.24 33.19
C PRO A 985 20.90 -5.37 31.69
N ASP A 986 22.07 -4.88 31.29
CA ASP A 986 22.70 -5.06 29.98
C ASP A 986 22.82 -6.56 29.63
N VAL A 987 22.13 -7.00 28.58
CA VAL A 987 22.42 -8.26 27.89
C VAL A 987 23.18 -7.93 26.63
N ALA A 988 24.44 -8.36 26.62
CA ALA A 988 25.41 -8.15 25.56
C ALA A 988 24.88 -8.57 24.17
N VAL A 989 25.00 -7.64 23.25
CA VAL A 989 24.68 -7.77 21.83
C VAL A 989 25.74 -8.66 21.17
N GLY A 990 25.30 -9.79 20.64
CA GLY A 990 26.10 -10.67 19.78
C GLY A 990 25.19 -11.41 18.80
N ASN A 991 25.46 -11.23 17.50
CA ASN A 991 24.92 -11.99 16.36
C ASN A 991 23.47 -11.70 15.91
N GLY A 992 23.35 -10.76 14.97
CA GLY A 992 22.79 -11.04 13.64
C GLY A 992 21.44 -11.76 13.54
N VAL A 993 20.38 -11.25 14.18
CA VAL A 993 18.99 -11.50 13.79
C VAL A 993 18.26 -10.17 13.77
N VAL A 994 17.75 -9.80 12.59
CA VAL A 994 16.91 -8.62 12.39
C VAL A 994 15.62 -8.81 13.19
N VAL A 995 15.51 -8.12 14.32
CA VAL A 995 14.26 -8.03 15.08
C VAL A 995 13.31 -7.13 14.27
N ILE A 996 12.38 -7.76 13.56
CA ILE A 996 11.21 -7.08 13.01
C ILE A 996 10.35 -6.68 14.21
N LEU A 997 10.40 -5.40 14.59
CA LEU A 997 9.46 -4.80 15.52
C LEU A 997 8.05 -4.87 14.91
N ASN A 998 7.32 -5.93 15.25
CA ASN A 998 5.86 -5.94 15.17
C ASN A 998 5.34 -4.98 16.25
N LEU A 999 5.15 -3.71 15.89
CA LEU A 999 4.21 -2.84 16.58
C LEU A 999 2.82 -3.19 16.04
N SER A 1000 2.18 -4.16 16.70
CA SER A 1000 0.73 -4.36 16.66
C SER A 1000 0.03 -3.38 17.59
#